data_AF-A0AAE1LSM9-F1
#
_entry.id   AF-A0AAE1LSM9-F1
#
_cell.length_a   1.000
_cell.length_b   1.000
_cell.length_c   1.000
_cell.angle_alpha   90.00
_cell.angle_beta   90.00
_cell.angle_gamma   90.00
#
_symmetry.space_group_name_H-M   'P 1'
#
loop_
_entity.id
_entity.type
_entity.pdbx_description
1 polymer ?
#
loop_
_entity_poly.entity_id
_entity_poly.type
_entity_poly.pdbx_seq_one_letter_code
_entity_poly.pdbx_strand_id
1 'polypeptide(L)'
;MVDVLALIDTITKEDNETVFIEQFVSDVRDFSSQYGSDISISYTAYNLAGKPSKYPDYGDYPQAFVMRTYGRWWKEAPSGVKEFMPQNQGTIISQDFIDVTFEQAVYPFQVNIYEIYNPGALVRVWARSLQGKWALLWEGAAQATRPMSRIFSPPLRTIQFPTNLLRLEFDHSNLEYYTELDAVCLVGTYKPFPENNLGTCHTLQNPIVRSRNGSSSNFSGLVSVGDITNRVQEMNIHQFSPQVDISNSISSFLDHEFPSLLKQIEDMQRATPNCPALPTSSSPPPEVPPHSANSGAFSTLPDESILHILGYLDLKDLCRCAQVNRHFRGLAQDPHLYIELGLRKFWHCVNPVSLQCLTPRLTYIQKLDMSWCGNYRDISPDDFIEFLEGCGKNLTHLRLNCCKFVTDSSIEKIASLCPKLQELALQNNTKVTSRGFFCLTSLHGLERLDFYRTSITKEALIAILKSSPQLRHLNLGSCMHISSMDEVVLTLSKHNTELVSLDLWKSYTLTSVGVNALGKCSKLEEVDLGWCLSLSTPGLSLNSIAYGCPKMKKIFLASMRCLSDYHLEPFLKNCSLLEQVDVLGCSVTADIISRLLRDCQHLKLVDVSFCDNISEVQCDSWRRQYPNVSIKQSYQSEAKYRGINS
;
A
#
# COMPACT_ATOMS: atom_id res chain seq x y z
N MET A 1 -62.81 -21.98 -14.62
CA MET A 1 -62.44 -22.71 -15.86
C MET A 1 -62.59 -21.72 -17.00
N VAL A 2 -61.54 -21.12 -17.58
CA VAL A 2 -60.09 -21.35 -17.60
C VAL A 2 -59.45 -19.97 -17.46
N ASP A 3 -58.99 -19.62 -16.27
CA ASP A 3 -57.63 -19.71 -15.75
C ASP A 3 -56.68 -18.60 -16.25
N VAL A 4 -56.66 -17.53 -15.43
CA VAL A 4 -55.83 -16.32 -15.55
C VAL A 4 -54.34 -16.64 -15.31
N LEU A 5 -54.01 -17.88 -14.95
CA LEU A 5 -52.64 -18.39 -14.94
C LEU A 5 -52.08 -18.71 -16.34
N ALA A 6 -52.92 -18.86 -17.38
CA ALA A 6 -52.45 -19.15 -18.74
C ALA A 6 -52.01 -17.91 -19.55
N LEU A 7 -52.39 -16.70 -19.12
CA LEU A 7 -51.88 -15.45 -19.72
C LEU A 7 -50.59 -14.96 -19.04
N ILE A 8 -50.20 -15.60 -17.94
CA ILE A 8 -48.87 -15.43 -17.31
C ILE A 8 -47.86 -16.44 -17.91
N ASP A 9 -48.34 -17.51 -18.55
CA ASP A 9 -47.49 -18.51 -19.23
C ASP A 9 -47.24 -18.23 -20.73
N THR A 10 -47.82 -17.15 -21.28
CA THR A 10 -47.35 -16.56 -22.54
C THR A 10 -46.28 -15.48 -22.31
N ILE A 11 -45.62 -15.52 -21.15
CA ILE A 11 -44.29 -14.94 -20.93
C ILE A 11 -43.29 -16.06 -21.27
N THR A 12 -43.29 -16.51 -22.53
CA THR A 12 -42.20 -17.31 -23.05
C THR A 12 -41.47 -16.53 -24.13
N LYS A 13 -40.20 -16.28 -23.83
CA LYS A 13 -39.08 -16.09 -24.77
C LYS A 13 -38.98 -14.70 -25.41
N GLU A 14 -38.31 -13.76 -24.72
CA GLU A 14 -37.34 -12.83 -25.35
C GLU A 14 -36.59 -11.85 -24.41
N ASP A 15 -36.67 -11.95 -23.07
CA ASP A 15 -35.84 -11.10 -22.19
C ASP A 15 -34.40 -11.62 -21.99
N ASN A 16 -33.67 -11.74 -23.11
CA ASN A 16 -32.22 -11.99 -23.15
C ASN A 16 -31.41 -10.67 -23.12
N GLU A 17 -31.99 -9.57 -22.67
CA GLU A 17 -31.28 -8.29 -22.59
C GLU A 17 -30.35 -8.25 -21.38
N THR A 18 -29.05 -8.18 -21.66
CA THR A 18 -28.03 -7.97 -20.63
C THR A 18 -28.09 -6.51 -20.18
N VAL A 19 -28.64 -6.27 -18.98
CA VAL A 19 -28.71 -4.92 -18.38
C VAL A 19 -27.38 -4.56 -17.75
N PHE A 20 -26.76 -3.49 -18.25
CA PHE A 20 -25.56 -2.90 -17.67
C PHE A 20 -25.91 -1.84 -16.63
N ILE A 21 -25.21 -1.90 -15.50
CA ILE A 21 -25.25 -0.91 -14.43
C ILE A 21 -23.95 -0.13 -14.50
N GLU A 22 -24.07 1.17 -14.68
CA GLU A 22 -22.97 2.12 -14.47
C GLU A 22 -23.15 2.75 -13.09
N GLN A 23 -22.12 2.66 -12.25
CA GLN A 23 -22.13 3.24 -10.92
C GLN A 23 -20.76 3.78 -10.55
N PHE A 24 -20.75 4.82 -9.73
CA PHE A 24 -19.53 5.41 -9.19
C PHE A 24 -19.32 4.93 -7.77
N VAL A 25 -18.12 5.15 -7.23
CA VAL A 25 -17.81 4.86 -5.83
C VAL A 25 -18.83 5.53 -4.93
N SER A 26 -19.45 4.75 -4.06
CA SER A 26 -20.38 5.24 -3.05
C SER A 26 -19.67 5.65 -1.76
N ASP A 27 -18.60 4.92 -1.39
CA ASP A 27 -17.86 5.15 -0.15
C ASP A 27 -16.45 4.52 -0.21
N VAL A 28 -15.51 5.05 0.57
CA VAL A 28 -14.14 4.55 0.73
C VAL A 28 -14.03 3.77 2.04
N ARG A 29 -13.59 2.51 1.94
CA ARG A 29 -13.55 1.58 3.08
C ARG A 29 -12.21 1.55 3.79
N ASP A 30 -11.12 1.58 3.05
CA ASP A 30 -9.76 1.55 3.60
C ASP A 30 -8.76 2.09 2.59
N PHE A 31 -7.58 2.49 3.05
CA PHE A 31 -6.47 2.95 2.20
C PHE A 31 -5.17 2.88 2.97
N SER A 32 -4.04 2.78 2.26
CA SER A 32 -2.71 2.78 2.88
C SER A 32 -2.25 4.17 3.32
N SER A 33 -2.46 5.17 2.47
CA SER A 33 -2.04 6.55 2.71
C SER A 33 -2.96 7.55 2.02
N GLN A 34 -2.90 8.80 2.47
CA GLN A 34 -3.49 9.94 1.78
C GLN A 34 -2.67 11.19 2.06
N TYR A 35 -2.58 12.10 1.09
CA TYR A 35 -1.97 13.41 1.26
C TYR A 35 -2.89 14.37 2.03
N GLY A 36 -4.21 14.18 1.97
CA GLY A 36 -5.20 14.93 2.74
C GLY A 36 -5.21 14.62 4.24
N SER A 37 -5.94 15.40 5.02
CA SER A 37 -6.15 15.20 6.47
C SER A 37 -7.60 14.78 6.73
N ASP A 38 -7.85 14.04 7.81
CA ASP A 38 -9.21 13.59 8.16
C ASP A 38 -10.16 14.75 8.53
N ILE A 39 -9.60 15.93 8.79
CA ILE A 39 -10.32 17.17 9.08
C ILE A 39 -10.36 18.15 7.89
N SER A 40 -9.90 17.73 6.72
CA SER A 40 -9.87 18.53 5.49
C SER A 40 -10.71 17.86 4.40
N ILE A 41 -11.13 18.63 3.40
CA ILE A 41 -11.71 18.11 2.15
C ILE A 41 -10.67 18.04 1.01
N SER A 42 -9.46 18.57 1.25
CA SER A 42 -8.41 18.63 0.23
C SER A 42 -7.59 17.34 0.19
N TYR A 43 -7.45 16.77 -1.01
CA TYR A 43 -6.57 15.64 -1.31
C TYR A 43 -6.90 14.35 -0.53
N THR A 44 -8.16 14.19 -0.10
CA THR A 44 -8.56 13.07 0.76
C THR A 44 -9.01 11.86 -0.04
N ALA A 45 -8.92 10.67 0.56
CA ALA A 45 -9.42 9.44 -0.05
C ALA A 45 -10.92 9.53 -0.40
N TYR A 46 -11.71 10.16 0.46
CA TYR A 46 -13.17 10.30 0.31
C TYR A 46 -13.59 11.15 -0.89
N ASN A 47 -12.66 11.91 -1.49
CA ASN A 47 -12.92 12.66 -2.73
C ASN A 47 -13.23 11.74 -3.93
N LEU A 48 -12.89 10.45 -3.88
CA LEU A 48 -13.29 9.50 -4.91
C LEU A 48 -14.79 9.18 -4.93
N ALA A 49 -15.52 9.51 -3.87
CA ALA A 49 -16.94 9.19 -3.76
C ALA A 49 -17.77 10.10 -4.68
N GLY A 50 -18.56 9.48 -5.56
CA GLY A 50 -19.42 10.17 -6.52
C GLY A 50 -18.82 10.28 -7.92
N LYS A 51 -19.44 11.16 -8.72
CA LYS A 51 -19.07 11.40 -10.12
C LYS A 51 -17.82 12.28 -10.19
N PRO A 52 -17.04 12.19 -11.28
CA PRO A 52 -15.89 13.07 -11.50
C PRO A 52 -16.30 14.54 -11.42
N SER A 53 -15.49 15.33 -10.74
CA SER A 53 -15.71 16.75 -10.51
C SER A 53 -14.76 17.65 -11.28
N LYS A 54 -13.66 17.08 -11.80
CA LYS A 54 -12.56 17.79 -12.48
C LYS A 54 -12.29 17.29 -13.88
N TYR A 55 -12.42 15.99 -14.12
CA TYR A 55 -12.25 15.44 -15.47
C TYR A 55 -13.20 16.15 -16.46
N PRO A 56 -12.75 16.56 -17.67
CA PRO A 56 -11.49 16.22 -18.32
C PRO A 56 -10.31 17.18 -18.06
N ASP A 57 -10.39 18.08 -17.10
CA ASP A 57 -9.29 19.00 -16.82
C ASP A 57 -8.07 18.24 -16.27
N TYR A 58 -6.87 18.59 -16.75
CA TYR A 58 -5.60 18.10 -16.23
C TYR A 58 -5.02 19.10 -15.26
N GLY A 59 -4.64 18.65 -14.07
CA GLY A 59 -4.02 19.51 -13.08
C GLY A 59 -4.13 18.95 -11.68
N ASP A 60 -3.46 19.65 -10.77
CA ASP A 60 -3.47 19.39 -9.34
C ASP A 60 -4.67 20.07 -8.70
N TYR A 61 -5.60 19.27 -8.19
CA TYR A 61 -6.86 19.76 -7.63
C TYR A 61 -7.08 19.23 -6.22
N PRO A 62 -7.36 20.11 -5.23
CA PRO A 62 -7.67 19.67 -3.87
C PRO A 62 -8.92 18.78 -3.81
N GLN A 63 -9.79 18.81 -4.83
CA GLN A 63 -10.98 17.95 -4.91
C GLN A 63 -10.67 16.52 -5.36
N ALA A 64 -9.42 16.17 -5.69
CA ALA A 64 -9.04 14.81 -6.08
C ALA A 64 -8.51 14.01 -4.87
N PHE A 65 -8.33 12.71 -5.05
CA PHE A 65 -7.62 11.85 -4.12
C PHE A 65 -6.15 11.74 -4.49
N VAL A 66 -5.28 11.88 -3.49
CA VAL A 66 -3.81 11.85 -3.64
C VAL A 66 -3.21 11.01 -2.54
N MET A 67 -2.30 10.11 -2.90
CA MET A 67 -1.50 9.32 -1.96
C MET A 67 -0.27 10.10 -1.51
N ARG A 68 0.33 9.70 -0.38
CA ARG A 68 1.55 10.35 0.10
C ARG A 68 2.78 9.95 -0.73
N THR A 69 2.80 8.73 -1.26
CA THR A 69 3.96 8.15 -1.93
C THR A 69 4.07 8.62 -3.37
N TYR A 70 5.28 8.98 -3.78
CA TYR A 70 5.63 9.20 -5.18
C TYR A 70 7.14 8.99 -5.41
N GLY A 71 7.51 8.60 -6.62
CA GLY A 71 8.90 8.36 -7.01
C GLY A 71 9.63 7.32 -6.14
N ARG A 72 10.97 7.41 -6.11
CA ARG A 72 11.85 6.44 -5.41
C ARG A 72 12.49 6.98 -4.14
N TRP A 73 12.30 8.27 -3.85
CA TRP A 73 13.01 9.00 -2.80
C TRP A 73 12.81 8.40 -1.40
N TRP A 74 11.63 7.82 -1.14
CA TRP A 74 11.30 7.13 0.12
C TRP A 74 12.15 5.86 0.35
N LYS A 75 12.58 5.19 -0.73
CA LYS A 75 13.47 4.01 -0.67
C LYS A 75 14.93 4.43 -0.48
N GLU A 76 15.29 5.63 -0.94
CA GLU A 76 16.64 6.18 -0.85
C GLU A 76 16.87 7.02 0.42
N ALA A 77 15.79 7.40 1.12
CA ALA A 77 15.86 8.17 2.35
C ALA A 77 16.52 7.38 3.50
N PRO A 78 17.12 8.06 4.50
CA PRO A 78 17.65 7.41 5.69
C PRO A 78 16.64 6.52 6.43
N SER A 79 15.35 6.87 6.38
CA SER A 79 14.24 6.07 6.91
C SER A 79 13.84 4.86 6.05
N GLY A 80 14.35 4.75 4.82
CA GLY A 80 14.00 3.72 3.84
C GLY A 80 14.20 2.30 4.39
N VAL A 81 13.20 1.45 4.14
CA VAL A 81 13.18 0.06 4.63
C VAL A 81 13.36 -0.95 3.50
N LYS A 82 14.00 -2.08 3.81
CA LYS A 82 14.10 -3.22 2.89
C LYS A 82 12.90 -4.15 3.06
N GLU A 83 12.48 -4.74 1.95
CA GLU A 83 11.45 -5.79 1.93
C GLU A 83 11.98 -7.08 2.56
N PHE A 84 11.13 -7.78 3.32
CA PHE A 84 11.45 -9.10 3.87
C PHE A 84 11.12 -10.17 2.82
N MET A 85 12.01 -11.15 2.66
CA MET A 85 11.88 -12.17 1.62
C MET A 85 11.65 -11.53 0.22
N PRO A 86 12.62 -10.71 -0.28
CA PRO A 86 12.43 -9.88 -1.47
C PRO A 86 12.03 -10.65 -2.73
N GLN A 87 12.38 -11.94 -2.81
CA GLN A 87 11.93 -12.84 -3.87
C GLN A 87 10.39 -12.93 -3.98
N ASN A 88 9.64 -12.66 -2.90
CA ASN A 88 8.19 -12.61 -2.95
C ASN A 88 7.67 -11.48 -3.84
N GLN A 89 8.36 -10.35 -3.96
CA GLN A 89 7.83 -9.13 -4.60
C GLN A 89 7.40 -9.35 -6.07
N GLY A 90 8.03 -10.27 -6.81
CA GLY A 90 7.77 -10.48 -8.23
C GLY A 90 8.07 -9.23 -9.08
N THR A 91 7.52 -9.16 -10.29
CA THR A 91 7.83 -8.08 -11.24
C THR A 91 7.01 -6.80 -11.01
N ILE A 92 5.79 -6.94 -10.50
CA ILE A 92 4.88 -5.81 -10.26
C ILE A 92 4.75 -5.61 -8.75
N ILE A 93 5.16 -4.45 -8.28
CA ILE A 93 5.15 -4.07 -6.87
C ILE A 93 3.91 -3.23 -6.56
N SER A 94 3.50 -3.21 -5.29
CA SER A 94 2.44 -2.32 -4.80
C SER A 94 2.93 -1.53 -3.61
N GLN A 95 2.88 -0.21 -3.71
CA GLN A 95 3.29 0.72 -2.66
C GLN A 95 2.08 1.16 -1.84
N ASP A 96 0.96 1.44 -2.51
CA ASP A 96 -0.27 1.92 -1.90
C ASP A 96 -1.49 1.13 -2.38
N PHE A 97 -2.59 1.24 -1.62
CA PHE A 97 -3.90 0.75 -2.01
C PHE A 97 -5.02 1.68 -1.56
N ILE A 98 -6.17 1.57 -2.23
CA ILE A 98 -7.46 2.08 -1.75
C ILE A 98 -8.56 1.05 -2.01
N ASP A 99 -9.44 0.89 -1.04
CA ASP A 99 -10.59 0.02 -1.08
C ASP A 99 -11.85 0.86 -1.20
N VAL A 100 -12.57 0.69 -2.31
CA VAL A 100 -13.75 1.48 -2.66
C VAL A 100 -14.97 0.61 -2.81
N THR A 101 -16.11 1.11 -2.34
CA THR A 101 -17.40 0.42 -2.44
C THR A 101 -18.33 1.09 -3.43
N PHE A 102 -19.26 0.28 -3.94
CA PHE A 102 -20.31 0.68 -4.86
C PHE A 102 -21.67 0.29 -4.27
N GLU A 103 -22.74 0.97 -4.71
CA GLU A 103 -24.09 0.74 -4.19
C GLU A 103 -24.59 -0.70 -4.45
N GLN A 104 -24.25 -1.26 -5.61
CA GLN A 104 -24.79 -2.53 -6.08
C GLN A 104 -23.69 -3.52 -6.42
N ALA A 105 -23.86 -4.78 -6.00
CA ALA A 105 -22.95 -5.84 -6.37
C ALA A 105 -23.21 -6.28 -7.82
N VAL A 106 -22.17 -6.27 -8.65
CA VAL A 106 -22.25 -6.59 -10.08
C VAL A 106 -21.14 -7.54 -10.51
N TYR A 107 -21.35 -8.28 -11.58
CA TYR A 107 -20.28 -8.93 -12.33
C TYR A 107 -19.53 -7.86 -13.14
N PRO A 108 -18.26 -7.57 -12.83
CA PRO A 108 -17.54 -6.47 -13.46
C PRO A 108 -17.39 -6.69 -14.97
N PHE A 109 -17.80 -5.70 -15.75
CA PHE A 109 -17.56 -5.60 -17.18
C PHE A 109 -16.35 -4.69 -17.45
N GLN A 110 -16.34 -3.53 -16.82
CA GLN A 110 -15.35 -2.49 -17.04
C GLN A 110 -15.16 -1.68 -15.76
N VAL A 111 -13.93 -1.25 -15.51
CA VAL A 111 -13.59 -0.30 -14.45
C VAL A 111 -12.91 0.88 -15.10
N ASN A 112 -13.43 2.08 -14.86
CA ASN A 112 -12.96 3.34 -15.42
C ASN A 112 -12.32 4.17 -14.31
N ILE A 113 -11.02 4.41 -14.39
CA ILE A 113 -10.26 5.23 -13.45
C ILE A 113 -10.03 6.61 -14.07
N TYR A 114 -10.55 7.65 -13.45
CA TYR A 114 -10.41 9.04 -13.92
C TYR A 114 -9.14 9.63 -13.32
N GLU A 115 -8.02 9.48 -14.02
CA GLU A 115 -6.72 10.00 -13.62
C GLU A 115 -6.53 11.42 -14.19
N ILE A 116 -6.33 12.42 -13.31
CA ILE A 116 -6.33 13.83 -13.71
C ILE A 116 -4.97 14.53 -13.54
N TYR A 117 -4.01 13.90 -12.86
CA TYR A 117 -2.66 14.42 -12.69
C TYR A 117 -1.65 13.27 -12.54
N ASN A 118 -0.53 13.34 -13.26
CA ASN A 118 0.49 12.27 -13.36
C ASN A 118 -0.09 10.84 -13.44
N PRO A 119 -0.88 10.51 -14.48
CA PRO A 119 -1.51 9.20 -14.61
C PRO A 119 -0.52 8.05 -14.73
N GLY A 120 -0.97 6.83 -14.42
CA GLY A 120 -0.24 5.59 -14.71
C GLY A 120 0.26 4.82 -13.49
N ALA A 121 -0.13 5.22 -12.27
CA ALA A 121 0.28 4.53 -11.05
C ALA A 121 -0.45 3.20 -10.82
N LEU A 122 -1.66 3.02 -11.38
CA LEU A 122 -2.46 1.82 -11.11
C LEU A 122 -1.77 0.56 -11.64
N VAL A 123 -1.58 -0.42 -10.74
CA VAL A 123 -0.94 -1.69 -11.08
C VAL A 123 -1.82 -2.91 -10.88
N ARG A 124 -2.84 -2.84 -10.00
CA ARG A 124 -3.81 -3.93 -9.82
C ARG A 124 -5.22 -3.44 -9.53
N VAL A 125 -6.18 -4.24 -9.98
CA VAL A 125 -7.58 -4.14 -9.59
C VAL A 125 -8.01 -5.50 -9.06
N TRP A 126 -8.50 -5.53 -7.81
CA TRP A 126 -9.06 -6.72 -7.19
C TRP A 126 -10.54 -6.51 -6.90
N ALA A 127 -11.32 -7.60 -6.96
CA ALA A 127 -12.70 -7.65 -6.54
C ALA A 127 -12.85 -8.55 -5.32
N ARG A 128 -13.69 -8.15 -4.37
CA ARG A 128 -14.08 -9.01 -3.25
C ARG A 128 -15.51 -9.51 -3.41
N SER A 129 -15.72 -10.81 -3.22
CA SER A 129 -17.07 -11.37 -3.14
C SER A 129 -17.77 -10.96 -1.85
N LEU A 130 -19.09 -11.07 -1.83
CA LEU A 130 -19.88 -10.86 -0.61
C LEU A 130 -19.56 -11.89 0.49
N GLN A 131 -18.98 -13.03 0.12
CA GLN A 131 -18.52 -14.07 1.03
C GLN A 131 -17.05 -13.88 1.48
N GLY A 132 -16.39 -12.81 1.05
CA GLY A 132 -15.04 -12.45 1.49
C GLY A 132 -13.89 -12.94 0.59
N LYS A 133 -14.19 -13.65 -0.51
CA LYS A 133 -13.16 -14.14 -1.43
C LYS A 133 -12.64 -13.02 -2.34
N TRP A 134 -11.32 -12.89 -2.44
CA TRP A 134 -10.67 -11.95 -3.36
C TRP A 134 -10.36 -12.60 -4.71
N ALA A 135 -10.56 -11.86 -5.80
CA ALA A 135 -10.16 -12.24 -7.15
C ALA A 135 -9.47 -11.07 -7.86
N LEU A 136 -8.36 -11.37 -8.55
CA LEU A 136 -7.62 -10.40 -9.34
C LEU A 136 -8.37 -10.16 -10.65
N LEU A 137 -8.83 -8.92 -10.88
CA LEU A 137 -9.45 -8.52 -12.14
C LEU A 137 -8.40 -8.10 -13.17
N TRP A 138 -7.38 -7.37 -12.75
CA TRP A 138 -6.33 -6.89 -13.65
C TRP A 138 -5.02 -6.66 -12.92
N GLU A 139 -3.91 -6.88 -13.64
CA GLU A 139 -2.55 -6.59 -13.20
C GLU A 139 -1.73 -6.06 -14.38
N GLY A 140 -0.94 -5.01 -14.15
CA GLY A 140 -0.02 -4.43 -15.13
C GLY A 140 1.06 -3.58 -14.45
N ALA A 141 2.18 -3.35 -15.14
CA ALA A 141 3.22 -2.45 -14.64
C ALA A 141 2.77 -0.99 -14.69
N ALA A 142 3.27 -0.17 -13.77
CA ALA A 142 3.06 1.27 -13.79
C ALA A 142 3.55 1.87 -15.12
N GLN A 143 2.78 2.81 -15.66
CA GLN A 143 2.99 3.37 -17.00
C GLN A 143 3.54 4.79 -16.88
N ALA A 144 4.64 5.08 -17.57
CA ALA A 144 5.01 6.47 -17.83
C ALA A 144 4.07 7.04 -18.91
N THR A 145 3.23 7.99 -18.54
CA THR A 145 2.21 8.58 -19.42
C THR A 145 2.54 10.03 -19.74
N ARG A 146 1.88 10.58 -20.78
CA ARG A 146 1.94 12.02 -21.04
C ARG A 146 1.18 12.77 -19.95
N PRO A 147 1.57 14.01 -19.62
CA PRO A 147 0.89 14.84 -18.61
C PRO A 147 -0.45 15.37 -19.17
N MET A 148 -1.43 14.47 -19.28
CA MET A 148 -2.80 14.75 -19.70
C MET A 148 -3.75 13.89 -18.88
N SER A 149 -4.96 14.40 -18.62
CA SER A 149 -6.00 13.64 -17.94
C SER A 149 -6.44 12.47 -18.85
N ARG A 150 -6.85 11.35 -18.24
CA ARG A 150 -7.37 10.20 -18.99
C ARG A 150 -8.36 9.40 -18.18
N ILE A 151 -9.18 8.64 -18.90
CA ILE A 151 -9.92 7.52 -18.34
C ILE A 151 -9.11 6.27 -18.65
N PHE A 152 -8.55 5.64 -17.62
CA PHE A 152 -7.86 4.36 -17.76
C PHE A 152 -8.84 3.22 -17.51
N SER A 153 -9.04 2.39 -18.53
CA SER A 153 -9.98 1.27 -18.53
C SER A 153 -9.25 -0.03 -18.87
N PRO A 154 -8.60 -0.68 -17.90
CA PRO A 154 -7.84 -1.89 -18.17
C PRO A 154 -8.74 -3.08 -18.55
N PRO A 155 -8.25 -4.04 -19.37
CA PRO A 155 -8.99 -5.25 -19.68
C PRO A 155 -9.15 -6.12 -18.43
N LEU A 156 -10.39 -6.49 -18.09
CA LEU A 156 -10.67 -7.26 -16.87
C LEU A 156 -10.75 -8.77 -17.15
N ARG A 157 -10.26 -9.55 -16.19
CA ARG A 157 -10.54 -11.00 -16.10
C ARG A 157 -11.96 -11.21 -15.62
N THR A 158 -12.65 -12.19 -16.21
CA THR A 158 -14.00 -12.59 -15.77
C THR A 158 -13.93 -13.25 -14.40
N ILE A 159 -14.90 -12.91 -13.54
CA ILE A 159 -15.08 -13.54 -12.22
C ILE A 159 -16.47 -14.15 -12.12
N GLN A 160 -16.58 -15.19 -11.30
CA GLN A 160 -17.80 -16.00 -11.14
C GLN A 160 -18.67 -15.55 -9.96
N PHE A 161 -18.49 -14.33 -9.47
CA PHE A 161 -19.29 -13.77 -8.40
C PHE A 161 -19.50 -12.26 -8.61
N PRO A 162 -20.62 -11.69 -8.11
CA PRO A 162 -20.81 -10.25 -8.13
C PRO A 162 -19.99 -9.60 -7.00
N THR A 163 -19.54 -8.37 -7.23
CA THR A 163 -18.78 -7.57 -6.27
C THR A 163 -19.32 -6.15 -6.19
N ASN A 164 -19.27 -5.57 -5.00
CA ASN A 164 -19.44 -4.14 -4.76
C ASN A 164 -18.24 -3.53 -4.02
N LEU A 165 -17.12 -4.25 -3.95
CA LEU A 165 -15.90 -3.82 -3.27
C LEU A 165 -14.71 -4.11 -4.17
N LEU A 166 -14.05 -3.04 -4.60
CA LEU A 166 -12.81 -3.12 -5.35
C LEU A 166 -11.64 -2.63 -4.50
N ARG A 167 -10.49 -3.29 -4.62
CA ARG A 167 -9.20 -2.74 -4.21
C ARG A 167 -8.43 -2.31 -5.45
N LEU A 168 -7.94 -1.08 -5.43
CA LEU A 168 -6.99 -0.55 -6.40
C LEU A 168 -5.62 -0.48 -5.74
N GLU A 169 -4.59 -1.01 -6.38
CA GLU A 169 -3.20 -0.94 -5.90
C GLU A 169 -2.34 -0.10 -6.84
N PHE A 170 -1.34 0.58 -6.28
CA PHE A 170 -0.56 1.59 -6.99
C PHE A 170 0.95 1.42 -6.78
N ASP A 171 1.71 1.67 -7.84
CA ASP A 171 3.16 1.85 -7.82
C ASP A 171 3.52 3.19 -8.46
N HIS A 172 4.07 4.08 -7.64
CA HIS A 172 4.46 5.42 -8.05
C HIS A 172 5.98 5.49 -8.33
N SER A 173 6.71 4.37 -8.25
CA SER A 173 8.18 4.34 -8.35
C SER A 173 8.74 4.86 -9.68
N ASN A 174 7.94 4.82 -10.74
CA ASN A 174 8.32 5.27 -12.08
C ASN A 174 7.64 6.57 -12.50
N LEU A 175 6.82 7.14 -11.63
CA LEU A 175 6.15 8.40 -11.90
C LEU A 175 7.01 9.57 -11.46
N GLU A 176 6.92 10.64 -12.23
CA GLU A 176 7.64 11.86 -11.94
C GLU A 176 7.14 12.47 -10.63
N TYR A 177 5.84 12.52 -10.40
CA TYR A 177 5.22 13.12 -9.21
C TYR A 177 3.97 12.33 -8.78
N TYR A 178 3.27 12.76 -7.73
CA TYR A 178 2.10 12.02 -7.23
C TYR A 178 0.95 11.98 -8.25
N THR A 179 0.23 10.86 -8.28
CA THR A 179 -0.97 10.69 -9.09
C THR A 179 -2.19 11.25 -8.38
N GLU A 180 -3.06 11.90 -9.13
CA GLU A 180 -4.38 12.32 -8.65
C GLU A 180 -5.51 11.60 -9.38
N LEU A 181 -6.46 11.11 -8.58
CA LEU A 181 -7.66 10.44 -9.06
C LEU A 181 -8.90 11.27 -8.72
N ASP A 182 -9.75 11.54 -9.72
CA ASP A 182 -10.99 12.30 -9.54
C ASP A 182 -12.17 11.37 -9.20
N ALA A 183 -12.26 10.22 -9.86
CA ALA A 183 -13.35 9.28 -9.66
C ALA A 183 -12.99 7.87 -10.12
N VAL A 184 -13.80 6.90 -9.68
CA VAL A 184 -13.76 5.52 -10.16
C VAL A 184 -15.19 5.09 -10.50
N CYS A 185 -15.36 4.54 -11.69
CA CYS A 185 -16.65 4.02 -12.16
C CYS A 185 -16.54 2.52 -12.44
N LEU A 186 -17.51 1.76 -11.93
CA LEU A 186 -17.68 0.34 -12.18
C LEU A 186 -18.90 0.15 -13.08
N VAL A 187 -18.68 -0.50 -14.22
CA VAL A 187 -19.73 -0.98 -15.11
C VAL A 187 -19.81 -2.49 -14.98
N GLY A 188 -21.01 -3.03 -14.80
CA GLY A 188 -21.21 -4.46 -14.68
C GLY A 188 -22.66 -4.90 -14.84
N THR A 189 -22.92 -6.19 -14.67
CA THR A 189 -24.24 -6.81 -14.87
C THR A 189 -24.70 -7.53 -13.60
N TYR A 190 -26.00 -7.79 -13.46
CA TYR A 190 -26.53 -8.60 -12.34
C TYR A 190 -26.32 -10.11 -12.53
N LYS A 191 -26.11 -10.55 -13.77
CA LYS A 191 -25.91 -11.96 -14.13
C LYS A 191 -24.48 -12.15 -14.69
N PRO A 192 -23.87 -13.33 -14.50
CA PRO A 192 -22.58 -13.64 -15.13
C PRO A 192 -22.65 -13.51 -16.65
N PHE A 193 -21.51 -13.21 -17.27
CA PHE A 193 -21.39 -13.26 -18.72
C PHE A 193 -21.47 -14.72 -19.20
N PRO A 194 -22.26 -15.05 -20.24
CA PRO A 194 -22.27 -16.39 -20.80
C PRO A 194 -20.90 -16.71 -21.40
N GLU A 195 -20.26 -17.79 -20.94
CA GLU A 195 -18.91 -18.21 -21.35
C GLU A 195 -18.80 -18.59 -22.84
N ASN A 196 -19.93 -18.74 -23.55
CA ASN A 196 -19.99 -19.07 -24.97
C ASN A 196 -20.79 -18.01 -25.74
N ASN A 197 -20.12 -16.97 -26.25
CA ASN A 197 -20.50 -16.20 -27.46
C ASN A 197 -19.56 -15.00 -27.76
N LEU A 198 -18.26 -15.12 -27.48
CA LEU A 198 -17.27 -14.08 -27.83
C LEU A 198 -16.85 -14.11 -29.32
N GLY A 199 -17.47 -14.95 -30.16
CA GLY A 199 -17.19 -15.05 -31.61
C GLY A 199 -18.29 -14.51 -32.53
N THR A 200 -19.51 -14.25 -32.03
CA THR A 200 -20.65 -13.80 -32.85
C THR A 200 -21.62 -12.98 -32.00
N CYS A 201 -21.30 -11.72 -31.73
CA CYS A 201 -22.26 -10.78 -31.16
C CYS A 201 -22.40 -9.58 -32.10
N HIS A 202 -22.97 -9.81 -33.29
CA HIS A 202 -23.31 -8.77 -34.27
C HIS A 202 -24.73 -8.21 -34.08
N THR A 203 -25.47 -8.62 -33.06
CA THR A 203 -26.86 -8.18 -32.84
C THR A 203 -27.17 -8.04 -31.35
N LEU A 204 -26.60 -7.01 -30.71
CA LEU A 204 -27.23 -6.36 -29.56
C LEU A 204 -27.40 -4.90 -29.94
N GLN A 205 -28.54 -4.57 -30.55
CA GLN A 205 -28.93 -3.19 -30.80
C GLN A 205 -29.37 -2.57 -29.47
N ASN A 206 -28.74 -1.45 -29.12
CA ASN A 206 -29.10 -0.46 -28.10
C ASN A 206 -29.11 -0.90 -26.61
N PRO A 207 -28.04 -0.64 -25.85
CA PRO A 207 -28.08 -0.80 -24.39
C PRO A 207 -28.85 0.35 -23.73
N ILE A 208 -29.85 0.00 -22.91
CA ILE A 208 -30.57 0.93 -22.04
C ILE A 208 -29.74 1.14 -20.76
N VAL A 209 -29.06 2.27 -20.64
CA VAL A 209 -28.40 2.71 -19.41
C VAL A 209 -29.45 3.36 -18.50
N ARG A 210 -29.79 2.75 -17.36
CA ARG A 210 -30.69 3.38 -16.36
C ARG A 210 -29.89 4.17 -15.33
N SER A 211 -29.91 5.49 -15.46
CA SER A 211 -29.54 6.44 -14.40
C SER A 211 -30.73 6.62 -13.44
N ARG A 212 -30.53 6.49 -12.12
CA ARG A 212 -31.55 6.85 -11.12
C ARG A 212 -31.56 8.36 -10.93
N ASN A 213 -32.60 9.04 -11.42
CA ASN A 213 -33.32 10.11 -10.72
C ASN A 213 -34.58 10.52 -11.49
N GLY A 214 -35.67 10.75 -10.75
CA GLY A 214 -37.01 11.00 -11.27
C GLY A 214 -37.29 12.46 -11.68
N SER A 215 -38.20 12.56 -12.65
CA SER A 215 -39.13 13.66 -12.99
C SER A 215 -38.59 15.06 -13.31
N SER A 216 -38.59 15.43 -14.60
CA SER A 216 -39.55 16.40 -15.18
C SER A 216 -39.38 16.57 -16.70
N SER A 217 -40.51 16.49 -17.41
CA SER A 217 -40.81 16.86 -18.81
C SER A 217 -40.51 18.35 -19.11
N ASN A 218 -40.23 18.90 -20.31
CA ASN A 218 -40.38 18.55 -21.73
C ASN A 218 -39.44 19.43 -22.59
N PHE A 219 -38.93 18.89 -23.72
CA PHE A 219 -38.55 19.50 -25.04
C PHE A 219 -38.04 20.97 -25.12
N SER A 220 -36.93 21.33 -25.77
CA SER A 220 -36.46 20.95 -27.12
C SER A 220 -35.06 21.53 -27.41
N GLY A 221 -34.25 20.83 -28.20
CA GLY A 221 -32.95 21.30 -28.70
C GLY A 221 -32.00 20.14 -29.02
N LEU A 222 -32.14 19.55 -30.21
CA LEU A 222 -31.30 18.45 -30.70
C LEU A 222 -29.80 18.80 -30.66
N VAL A 223 -29.00 17.99 -29.95
CA VAL A 223 -27.62 17.66 -30.35
C VAL A 223 -27.42 16.16 -30.18
N SER A 224 -26.97 15.55 -31.26
CA SER A 224 -26.82 14.12 -31.57
C SER A 224 -26.34 13.21 -30.43
N VAL A 225 -27.17 12.20 -30.12
CA VAL A 225 -26.77 10.93 -29.50
C VAL A 225 -26.16 10.04 -30.59
N GLY A 226 -24.91 9.62 -30.42
CA GLY A 226 -24.32 8.55 -31.23
C GLY A 226 -22.83 8.72 -31.49
N ASP A 227 -21.97 8.33 -30.54
CA ASP A 227 -20.52 8.19 -30.82
C ASP A 227 -19.74 7.26 -29.88
N ILE A 228 -20.38 6.57 -28.91
CA ILE A 228 -19.66 5.63 -28.03
C ILE A 228 -19.54 4.25 -28.68
N THR A 229 -20.59 3.78 -29.36
CA THR A 229 -20.64 2.43 -29.94
C THR A 229 -19.65 2.24 -31.10
N ASN A 230 -19.44 3.26 -31.94
CA ASN A 230 -18.46 3.21 -33.02
C ASN A 230 -17.02 3.25 -32.48
N ARG A 231 -16.76 4.02 -31.42
CA ARG A 231 -15.44 4.07 -30.76
C ARG A 231 -15.09 2.75 -30.06
N VAL A 232 -16.07 2.00 -29.54
CA VAL A 232 -15.87 0.67 -28.95
C VAL A 232 -15.58 -0.40 -30.00
N GLN A 233 -16.08 -0.26 -31.23
CA GLN A 233 -15.80 -1.17 -32.35
C GLN A 233 -14.46 -0.87 -33.07
N GLU A 234 -14.03 0.39 -33.10
CA GLU A 234 -12.74 0.80 -33.70
C GLU A 234 -11.53 0.59 -32.75
N MET A 235 -11.77 0.46 -31.45
CA MET A 235 -10.76 -0.01 -30.51
C MET A 235 -10.54 -1.50 -30.79
N ASN A 236 -9.40 -1.80 -31.42
CA ASN A 236 -8.85 -3.11 -31.77
C ASN A 236 -8.65 -4.02 -30.53
N ILE A 237 -9.71 -4.32 -29.80
CA ILE A 237 -9.76 -5.22 -28.66
C ILE A 237 -10.05 -6.60 -29.24
N HIS A 238 -9.14 -7.53 -29.01
CA HIS A 238 -9.17 -8.94 -29.43
C HIS A 238 -8.55 -9.25 -30.81
N GLN A 239 -7.23 -9.08 -30.90
CA GLN A 239 -6.40 -10.13 -31.50
C GLN A 239 -5.08 -10.23 -30.72
N PHE A 240 -5.00 -11.17 -29.76
CA PHE A 240 -3.75 -11.87 -29.48
C PHE A 240 -4.03 -13.31 -29.01
N SER A 241 -3.19 -14.21 -29.55
CA SER A 241 -3.13 -15.66 -29.40
C SER A 241 -3.23 -16.17 -27.96
N PRO A 242 -3.60 -17.45 -27.76
CA PRO A 242 -3.53 -18.10 -26.47
C PRO A 242 -2.06 -18.17 -26.02
N GLN A 243 -1.61 -17.18 -25.25
CA GLN A 243 -0.47 -17.39 -24.38
C GLN A 243 -0.97 -18.26 -23.23
N VAL A 244 -0.77 -19.55 -23.43
CA VAL A 244 -0.66 -20.65 -22.47
C VAL A 244 -1.08 -20.29 -21.04
N ASP A 245 -2.21 -20.89 -20.65
CA ASP A 245 -2.65 -21.21 -19.31
C ASP A 245 -1.50 -21.49 -18.32
N ILE A 246 -1.04 -20.46 -17.61
CA ILE A 246 -0.27 -20.61 -16.36
C ILE A 246 -1.09 -20.07 -15.16
N SER A 247 -2.14 -19.28 -15.41
CA SER A 247 -2.95 -18.64 -14.36
C SER A 247 -4.16 -19.46 -13.89
N ASN A 248 -4.65 -20.43 -14.65
CA ASN A 248 -5.76 -21.29 -14.21
C ASN A 248 -5.35 -22.37 -13.19
N SER A 249 -4.05 -22.65 -13.04
CA SER A 249 -3.55 -23.56 -12.01
C SER A 249 -3.42 -22.91 -10.63
N ILE A 250 -3.27 -21.58 -10.52
CA ILE A 250 -2.91 -20.91 -9.26
C ILE A 250 -4.12 -20.59 -8.38
N SER A 251 -5.18 -20.03 -8.96
CA SER A 251 -6.45 -19.87 -8.23
C SER A 251 -7.10 -21.23 -7.99
N SER A 252 -7.02 -22.17 -8.95
CA SER A 252 -7.44 -23.56 -8.71
C SER A 252 -6.64 -24.21 -7.56
N PHE A 253 -5.32 -24.00 -7.50
CA PHE A 253 -4.52 -24.51 -6.40
C PHE A 253 -4.94 -23.88 -5.07
N LEU A 254 -5.03 -22.56 -4.97
CA LEU A 254 -5.38 -21.89 -3.69
C LEU A 254 -6.84 -22.15 -3.26
N ASP A 255 -7.77 -22.24 -4.22
CA ASP A 255 -9.20 -22.39 -3.95
C ASP A 255 -9.66 -23.85 -3.79
N HIS A 256 -8.95 -24.81 -4.41
CA HIS A 256 -9.40 -26.22 -4.48
C HIS A 256 -8.35 -27.23 -4.00
N GLU A 257 -7.06 -27.03 -4.33
CA GLU A 257 -6.01 -28.02 -4.01
C GLU A 257 -5.32 -27.73 -2.66
N PHE A 258 -5.22 -26.48 -2.23
CA PHE A 258 -4.57 -26.06 -0.99
C PHE A 258 -5.38 -26.47 0.25
N PRO A 259 -6.72 -26.33 0.29
CA PRO A 259 -7.54 -26.92 1.36
C PRO A 259 -7.50 -28.46 1.36
N SER A 260 -7.44 -29.09 0.18
CA SER A 260 -7.30 -30.54 0.04
C SER A 260 -5.93 -31.04 0.48
N LEU A 261 -4.87 -30.26 0.25
CA LEU A 261 -3.51 -30.49 0.72
C LEU A 261 -3.44 -30.39 2.25
N LEU A 262 -4.08 -29.37 2.84
CA LEU A 262 -4.20 -29.21 4.28
C LEU A 262 -4.95 -30.39 4.91
N LYS A 263 -6.06 -30.81 4.31
CA LYS A 263 -6.82 -31.98 4.73
C LYS A 263 -6.04 -33.29 4.59
N GLN A 264 -5.28 -33.47 3.51
CA GLN A 264 -4.40 -34.64 3.33
C GLN A 264 -3.24 -34.66 4.35
N ILE A 265 -2.74 -33.49 4.75
CA ILE A 265 -1.73 -33.36 5.80
C ILE A 265 -2.32 -33.72 7.17
N GLU A 266 -3.52 -33.23 7.49
CA GLU A 266 -4.26 -33.61 8.71
C GLU A 266 -4.61 -35.10 8.73
N ASP A 267 -5.09 -35.66 7.61
CA ASP A 267 -5.46 -37.07 7.50
C ASP A 267 -4.23 -37.99 7.57
N MET A 268 -3.08 -37.56 7.05
CA MET A 268 -1.80 -38.27 7.24
C MET A 268 -1.27 -38.18 8.67
N GLN A 269 -1.54 -37.10 9.40
CA GLN A 269 -1.20 -36.96 10.83
C GLN A 269 -2.18 -37.74 11.73
N ARG A 270 -3.45 -37.89 11.34
CA ARG A 270 -4.43 -38.77 12.00
C ARG A 270 -4.21 -40.25 11.70
N ALA A 271 -3.53 -40.58 10.60
CA ALA A 271 -3.15 -41.95 10.22
C ALA A 271 -2.03 -42.56 11.07
N THR A 272 -1.56 -41.88 12.12
CA THR A 272 -0.92 -42.51 13.27
C THR A 272 -1.90 -42.64 14.45
N PRO A 273 -2.72 -43.71 14.51
CA PRO A 273 -3.31 -44.12 15.78
C PRO A 273 -2.73 -45.48 16.23
N ASN A 274 -2.38 -45.54 17.51
CA ASN A 274 -2.15 -46.73 18.34
C ASN A 274 -0.78 -47.43 18.23
N CYS A 275 0.13 -47.07 19.15
CA CYS A 275 1.06 -48.03 19.72
C CYS A 275 0.32 -48.89 20.76
N PRO A 276 0.21 -50.23 20.61
CA PRO A 276 0.01 -51.11 21.74
C PRO A 276 1.32 -51.28 22.52
N ALA A 277 1.21 -51.49 23.83
CA ALA A 277 2.32 -51.64 24.75
C ALA A 277 3.35 -52.72 24.35
N LEU A 278 4.61 -52.49 24.71
CA LEU A 278 5.77 -53.36 24.48
C LEU A 278 5.58 -54.79 25.02
N PRO A 279 6.05 -55.81 24.30
CA PRO A 279 6.69 -56.98 24.89
C PRO A 279 8.21 -56.85 24.80
N THR A 280 8.85 -57.01 25.95
CA THR A 280 10.29 -57.20 26.11
C THR A 280 10.74 -58.50 25.44
N SER A 281 11.57 -58.44 24.40
CA SER A 281 12.61 -59.47 24.18
C SER A 281 13.70 -58.98 23.24
N SER A 282 14.93 -59.34 23.60
CA SER A 282 16.20 -59.00 22.99
C SER A 282 16.42 -59.69 21.64
N SER A 283 16.44 -58.92 20.56
CA SER A 283 17.18 -59.24 19.33
C SER A 283 17.51 -57.93 18.59
N PRO A 284 18.67 -57.82 17.90
CA PRO A 284 19.02 -56.61 17.18
C PRO A 284 18.06 -56.43 15.99
N PRO A 285 17.65 -55.20 15.64
CA PRO A 285 16.73 -54.99 14.55
C PRO A 285 17.42 -55.36 13.23
N PRO A 286 16.68 -55.92 12.25
CA PRO A 286 17.23 -56.15 10.92
C PRO A 286 17.60 -54.80 10.30
N GLU A 287 18.77 -54.72 9.66
CA GLU A 287 19.20 -53.55 8.88
C GLU A 287 18.10 -53.21 7.86
N VAL A 288 17.43 -52.08 8.08
CA VAL A 288 16.53 -51.48 7.08
C VAL A 288 17.43 -50.87 6.01
N PRO A 289 17.30 -51.26 4.72
CA PRO A 289 18.11 -50.68 3.66
C PRO A 289 17.81 -49.19 3.58
N PRO A 290 18.80 -48.33 3.24
CA PRO A 290 18.58 -46.91 3.16
C PRO A 290 17.51 -46.67 2.11
N HIS A 291 16.34 -46.20 2.53
CA HIS A 291 15.34 -45.70 1.60
C HIS A 291 15.99 -44.53 0.86
N SER A 292 16.54 -44.81 -0.31
CA SER A 292 16.97 -43.78 -1.25
C SER A 292 15.71 -43.01 -1.64
N ALA A 293 15.46 -41.90 -0.94
CA ALA A 293 14.57 -40.86 -1.41
C ALA A 293 15.20 -40.34 -2.71
N ASN A 294 14.87 -41.00 -3.82
CA ASN A 294 15.54 -40.79 -5.09
C ASN A 294 15.03 -39.48 -5.70
N SER A 295 15.57 -38.36 -5.22
CA SER A 295 15.31 -37.00 -5.76
C SER A 295 16.00 -36.76 -7.11
N GLY A 296 16.27 -37.83 -7.88
CA GLY A 296 17.05 -37.78 -9.11
C GLY A 296 18.44 -37.19 -8.85
N ALA A 297 18.89 -36.30 -9.74
CA ALA A 297 20.19 -35.64 -9.65
C ALA A 297 20.37 -34.78 -8.37
N PHE A 298 19.29 -34.37 -7.69
CA PHE A 298 19.41 -33.64 -6.43
C PHE A 298 19.90 -34.53 -5.27
N SER A 299 19.77 -35.85 -5.37
CA SER A 299 20.29 -36.77 -4.36
C SER A 299 21.83 -36.77 -4.25
N THR A 300 22.53 -36.15 -5.20
CA THR A 300 23.99 -35.99 -5.14
C THR A 300 24.43 -34.70 -4.45
N LEU A 301 23.50 -33.78 -4.15
CA LEU A 301 23.79 -32.52 -3.46
C LEU A 301 23.53 -32.68 -1.96
N PRO A 302 24.38 -32.10 -1.08
CA PRO A 302 24.07 -31.97 0.34
C PRO A 302 22.82 -31.11 0.57
N ASP A 303 22.06 -31.40 1.62
CA ASP A 303 20.84 -30.67 2.00
C ASP A 303 21.09 -29.17 2.13
N GLU A 304 22.26 -28.76 2.64
CA GLU A 304 22.64 -27.35 2.77
C GLU A 304 22.75 -26.65 1.42
N SER A 305 23.22 -27.37 0.40
CA SER A 305 23.29 -26.84 -0.98
C SER A 305 21.89 -26.70 -1.57
N ILE A 306 21.00 -27.67 -1.30
CA ILE A 306 19.61 -27.60 -1.75
C ILE A 306 18.88 -26.47 -1.02
N LEU A 307 19.05 -26.31 0.29
CA LEU A 307 18.51 -25.19 1.06
C LEU A 307 19.01 -23.85 0.53
N HIS A 308 20.29 -23.76 0.15
CA HIS A 308 20.81 -22.54 -0.48
C HIS A 308 20.10 -22.23 -1.80
N ILE A 309 19.80 -23.25 -2.62
CA ILE A 309 19.01 -23.10 -3.86
C ILE A 309 17.58 -22.68 -3.53
N LEU A 310 16.93 -23.36 -2.58
CA LEU A 310 15.56 -23.06 -2.15
C LEU A 310 15.44 -21.65 -1.54
N GLY A 311 16.52 -21.12 -0.93
CA GLY A 311 16.57 -19.75 -0.40
C GLY A 311 16.36 -18.65 -1.43
N TYR A 312 16.52 -18.95 -2.73
CA TYR A 312 16.21 -18.03 -3.82
C TYR A 312 14.74 -18.09 -4.27
N LEU A 313 13.97 -19.08 -3.80
CA LEU A 313 12.57 -19.27 -4.19
C LEU A 313 11.63 -18.46 -3.31
N ASP A 314 10.56 -17.95 -3.94
CA ASP A 314 9.48 -17.28 -3.22
C ASP A 314 8.64 -18.28 -2.41
N LEU A 315 7.80 -17.77 -1.50
CA LEU A 315 6.98 -18.59 -0.62
C LEU A 315 6.07 -19.58 -1.39
N LYS A 316 5.64 -19.19 -2.59
CA LYS A 316 4.75 -19.99 -3.44
C LYS A 316 5.51 -21.15 -4.07
N ASP A 317 6.71 -20.89 -4.60
CA ASP A 317 7.58 -21.88 -5.20
C ASP A 317 8.14 -22.84 -4.15
N LEU A 318 8.42 -22.37 -2.93
CA LEU A 318 8.70 -23.24 -1.79
C LEU A 318 7.54 -24.21 -1.50
N CYS A 319 6.30 -23.72 -1.52
CA CYS A 319 5.11 -24.57 -1.36
C CYS A 319 4.95 -25.59 -2.51
N ARG A 320 5.38 -25.26 -3.72
CA ARG A 320 5.40 -26.20 -4.86
C ARG A 320 6.52 -27.23 -4.73
N CYS A 321 7.71 -26.80 -4.34
CA CYS A 321 8.83 -27.69 -4.01
C CYS A 321 8.42 -28.72 -2.96
N ALA A 322 7.66 -28.32 -1.94
CA ALA A 322 7.18 -29.22 -0.91
C ALA A 322 6.25 -30.35 -1.42
N GLN A 323 5.75 -30.26 -2.64
CA GLN A 323 4.87 -31.25 -3.27
C GLN A 323 5.63 -32.22 -4.18
N VAL A 324 6.92 -31.97 -4.46
CA VAL A 324 7.71 -32.78 -5.38
C VAL A 324 7.97 -34.17 -4.81
N ASN A 325 8.51 -34.26 -3.59
CA ASN A 325 8.76 -35.52 -2.88
C ASN A 325 8.95 -35.27 -1.37
N ARG A 326 9.10 -36.33 -0.57
CA ARG A 326 9.26 -36.24 0.90
C ARG A 326 10.51 -35.47 1.33
N HIS A 327 11.61 -35.58 0.58
CA HIS A 327 12.87 -34.91 0.89
C HIS A 327 12.76 -33.39 0.66
N PHE A 328 12.29 -32.96 -0.51
CA PHE A 328 11.99 -31.56 -0.81
C PHE A 328 10.91 -31.00 0.11
N ARG A 329 9.94 -31.82 0.55
CA ARG A 329 8.96 -31.41 1.56
C ARG A 329 9.61 -31.06 2.90
N GLY A 330 10.58 -31.85 3.36
CA GLY A 330 11.36 -31.53 4.55
C GLY A 330 12.15 -30.24 4.38
N LEU A 331 12.92 -30.14 3.29
CA LEU A 331 13.79 -28.98 3.02
C LEU A 331 13.01 -27.68 2.81
N ALA A 332 11.91 -27.70 2.05
CA ALA A 332 11.09 -26.52 1.83
C ALA A 332 10.35 -26.03 3.09
N GLN A 333 10.28 -26.87 4.14
CA GLN A 333 9.71 -26.51 5.45
C GLN A 333 10.79 -26.10 6.47
N ASP A 334 12.07 -26.12 6.09
CA ASP A 334 13.18 -25.83 6.99
C ASP A 334 13.11 -24.37 7.50
N PRO A 335 13.17 -24.13 8.83
CA PRO A 335 13.06 -22.80 9.40
C PRO A 335 14.11 -21.77 8.93
N HIS A 336 15.26 -22.19 8.42
CA HIS A 336 16.29 -21.27 7.90
C HIS A 336 15.82 -20.51 6.65
N LEU A 337 14.85 -21.06 5.91
CA LEU A 337 14.24 -20.38 4.76
C LEU A 337 13.27 -19.26 5.18
N TYR A 338 12.90 -19.20 6.46
CA TYR A 338 11.84 -18.32 6.99
C TYR A 338 12.33 -17.38 8.10
N ILE A 339 13.64 -17.11 8.16
CA ILE A 339 14.22 -16.12 9.10
C ILE A 339 13.61 -14.72 8.85
N GLU A 340 13.37 -14.41 7.58
CA GLU A 340 12.62 -13.23 7.15
C GLU A 340 11.43 -13.68 6.31
N LEU A 341 10.23 -13.20 6.63
CA LEU A 341 8.99 -13.57 5.94
C LEU A 341 8.16 -12.34 5.61
N GLY A 342 7.95 -12.09 4.32
CA GLY A 342 7.05 -11.05 3.82
C GLY A 342 5.74 -11.62 3.32
N LEU A 343 4.65 -11.46 4.08
CA LEU A 343 3.30 -11.90 3.73
C LEU A 343 2.44 -10.82 3.06
N ARG A 344 2.89 -9.55 3.03
CA ARG A 344 2.15 -8.43 2.44
C ARG A 344 1.62 -8.71 1.03
N LYS A 345 2.39 -9.35 0.15
CA LYS A 345 1.91 -9.66 -1.22
C LYS A 345 0.74 -10.67 -1.25
N PHE A 346 0.65 -11.51 -0.22
CA PHE A 346 -0.38 -12.53 -0.06
C PHE A 346 -1.55 -12.05 0.79
N TRP A 347 -1.66 -10.74 1.04
CA TRP A 347 -2.70 -10.13 1.88
C TRP A 347 -4.13 -10.61 1.58
N HIS A 348 -4.41 -10.93 0.31
CA HIS A 348 -5.72 -11.33 -0.21
C HIS A 348 -6.12 -12.77 0.14
N CYS A 349 -5.18 -13.61 0.56
CA CYS A 349 -5.43 -15.02 0.87
C CYS A 349 -4.93 -15.47 2.25
N VAL A 350 -4.15 -14.64 2.94
CA VAL A 350 -3.68 -14.93 4.31
C VAL A 350 -4.87 -14.92 5.28
N ASN A 351 -5.04 -16.05 5.95
CA ASN A 351 -6.13 -16.36 6.88
C ASN A 351 -5.61 -17.24 8.06
N PRO A 352 -6.41 -17.49 9.11
CA PRO A 352 -5.96 -18.23 10.29
C PRO A 352 -5.41 -19.63 9.97
N VAL A 353 -6.03 -20.34 9.03
CA VAL A 353 -5.57 -21.68 8.61
C VAL A 353 -4.19 -21.58 7.95
N SER A 354 -3.98 -20.59 7.08
CA SER A 354 -2.66 -20.39 6.46
C SER A 354 -1.59 -20.02 7.49
N LEU A 355 -1.92 -19.25 8.53
CA LEU A 355 -1.00 -18.88 9.61
C LEU A 355 -0.62 -20.12 10.43
N GLN A 356 -1.61 -20.92 10.85
CA GLN A 356 -1.39 -22.16 11.58
C GLN A 356 -0.43 -23.11 10.84
N CYS A 357 -0.55 -23.18 9.52
CA CYS A 357 0.28 -24.04 8.67
C CYS A 357 1.70 -23.51 8.45
N LEU A 358 1.90 -22.20 8.60
CA LEU A 358 3.21 -21.57 8.55
C LEU A 358 3.93 -21.68 9.89
N THR A 359 3.23 -21.57 11.02
CA THR A 359 3.80 -21.53 12.38
C THR A 359 4.93 -22.53 12.63
N PRO A 360 4.83 -23.83 12.27
CA PRO A 360 5.90 -24.80 12.51
C PRO A 360 7.22 -24.49 11.80
N ARG A 361 7.18 -23.70 10.73
CA ARG A 361 8.35 -23.28 9.94
C ARG A 361 9.02 -22.03 10.52
N LEU A 362 8.37 -21.33 11.46
CA LEU A 362 8.79 -19.99 11.91
C LEU A 362 9.60 -20.02 13.21
N THR A 363 10.19 -21.15 13.59
CA THR A 363 10.93 -21.32 14.85
C THR A 363 12.09 -20.33 15.00
N TYR A 364 12.71 -19.92 13.89
CA TYR A 364 13.83 -18.96 13.86
C TYR A 364 13.46 -17.61 13.23
N ILE A 365 12.17 -17.31 13.06
CA ILE A 365 11.76 -16.05 12.45
C ILE A 365 12.27 -14.86 13.26
N GLN A 366 12.82 -13.88 12.55
CA GLN A 366 13.29 -12.62 13.11
C GLN A 366 12.54 -11.44 12.53
N LYS A 367 12.14 -11.52 11.25
CA LYS A 367 11.48 -10.41 10.56
C LYS A 367 10.19 -10.89 9.91
N LEU A 368 9.08 -10.27 10.28
CA LEU A 368 7.76 -10.61 9.79
C LEU A 368 7.05 -9.35 9.28
N ASP A 369 6.57 -9.40 8.05
CA ASP A 369 5.69 -8.38 7.49
C ASP A 369 4.33 -8.99 7.13
N MET A 370 3.30 -8.63 7.89
CA MET A 370 1.91 -9.00 7.65
C MET A 370 1.07 -7.81 7.21
N SER A 371 1.68 -6.73 6.75
CA SER A 371 0.97 -5.53 6.32
C SER A 371 -0.14 -5.88 5.33
N TRP A 372 -1.29 -5.23 5.48
CA TRP A 372 -2.51 -5.36 4.67
C TRP A 372 -3.28 -6.69 4.83
N CYS A 373 -2.75 -7.66 5.59
CA CYS A 373 -3.38 -8.96 5.76
C CYS A 373 -4.59 -8.89 6.71
N GLY A 374 -5.49 -9.87 6.60
CA GLY A 374 -6.51 -10.13 7.63
C GLY A 374 -7.60 -9.07 7.78
N ASN A 375 -7.70 -8.15 6.83
CA ASN A 375 -8.72 -7.12 6.85
C ASN A 375 -10.11 -7.70 6.69
N TYR A 376 -11.12 -6.88 7.00
CA TYR A 376 -12.53 -7.27 6.90
C TYR A 376 -12.92 -8.53 7.68
N ARG A 377 -12.27 -8.75 8.83
CA ARG A 377 -12.48 -9.88 9.75
C ARG A 377 -12.03 -11.24 9.21
N ASP A 378 -11.19 -11.25 8.18
CA ASP A 378 -10.58 -12.50 7.70
C ASP A 378 -9.58 -13.06 8.72
N ILE A 379 -9.03 -12.23 9.61
CA ILE A 379 -8.26 -12.62 10.79
C ILE A 379 -8.83 -11.88 12.02
N SER A 380 -9.01 -12.58 13.13
CA SER A 380 -9.35 -11.98 14.42
C SER A 380 -8.11 -11.63 15.25
N PRO A 381 -8.23 -10.77 16.28
CA PRO A 381 -7.13 -10.52 17.21
C PRO A 381 -6.60 -11.81 17.87
N ASP A 382 -7.49 -12.77 18.18
CA ASP A 382 -7.13 -14.02 18.84
C ASP A 382 -6.35 -14.95 17.91
N ASP A 383 -6.75 -15.09 16.65
CA ASP A 383 -6.01 -15.85 15.63
C ASP A 383 -4.56 -15.34 15.50
N PHE A 384 -4.40 -14.01 15.53
CA PHE A 384 -3.07 -13.39 15.46
C PHE A 384 -2.25 -13.61 16.74
N ILE A 385 -2.90 -13.55 17.91
CA ILE A 385 -2.23 -13.79 19.20
C ILE A 385 -1.75 -15.26 19.27
N GLU A 386 -2.59 -16.22 18.89
CA GLU A 386 -2.22 -17.64 18.83
C GLU A 386 -1.03 -17.87 17.88
N PHE A 387 -1.06 -17.23 16.71
CA PHE A 387 0.05 -17.26 15.76
C PHE A 387 1.35 -16.70 16.37
N LEU A 388 1.28 -15.57 17.08
CA LEU A 388 2.45 -14.99 17.77
C LEU A 388 2.97 -15.84 18.92
N GLU A 389 2.11 -16.58 19.64
CA GLU A 389 2.55 -17.50 20.68
C GLU A 389 3.44 -18.61 20.10
N GLY A 390 3.22 -19.00 18.85
CA GLY A 390 4.05 -19.97 18.14
C GLY A 390 5.37 -19.43 17.56
N CYS A 391 5.46 -18.13 17.24
CA CYS A 391 6.62 -17.59 16.48
C CYS A 391 7.24 -16.28 17.02
N GLY A 392 6.70 -15.67 18.07
CA GLY A 392 7.07 -14.31 18.50
C GLY A 392 8.42 -14.17 19.21
N LYS A 393 8.92 -15.24 19.83
CA LYS A 393 10.07 -15.19 20.76
C LYS A 393 11.36 -14.61 20.16
N ASN A 394 11.57 -14.79 18.86
CA ASN A 394 12.78 -14.35 18.16
C ASN A 394 12.54 -13.12 17.26
N LEU A 395 11.30 -12.60 17.20
CA LEU A 395 10.99 -11.44 16.38
C LEU A 395 11.77 -10.21 16.84
N THR A 396 12.45 -9.61 15.88
CA THR A 396 13.14 -8.32 15.97
C THR A 396 12.44 -7.27 15.13
N HIS A 397 11.76 -7.64 14.05
CA HIS A 397 11.04 -6.71 13.17
C HIS A 397 9.63 -7.23 12.90
N LEU A 398 8.62 -6.41 13.21
CA LEU A 398 7.22 -6.74 12.99
C LEU A 398 6.50 -5.58 12.30
N ARG A 399 6.00 -5.83 11.08
CA ARG A 399 5.21 -4.86 10.32
C ARG A 399 3.76 -5.32 10.20
N LEU A 400 2.85 -4.46 10.63
CA LEU A 400 1.41 -4.70 10.68
C LEU A 400 0.65 -3.52 10.08
N ASN A 401 1.20 -2.87 9.05
CA ASN A 401 0.58 -1.68 8.46
C ASN A 401 -0.80 -2.03 7.90
N CYS A 402 -1.80 -1.22 8.23
CA CYS A 402 -3.20 -1.39 7.80
C CYS A 402 -3.81 -2.75 8.13
N CYS A 403 -3.46 -3.37 9.27
CA CYS A 403 -4.02 -4.62 9.75
C CYS A 403 -5.16 -4.36 10.74
N LYS A 404 -6.42 -4.31 10.28
CA LYS A 404 -7.57 -3.85 11.09
C LYS A 404 -7.98 -4.80 12.22
N PHE A 405 -7.29 -5.92 12.40
CA PHE A 405 -7.44 -6.83 13.54
C PHE A 405 -6.51 -6.47 14.72
N VAL A 406 -5.54 -5.57 14.54
CA VAL A 406 -4.62 -5.17 15.62
C VAL A 406 -5.35 -4.29 16.63
N THR A 407 -5.31 -4.70 17.90
CA THR A 407 -5.97 -4.04 19.04
C THR A 407 -5.00 -3.91 20.22
N ASP A 408 -5.42 -3.26 21.31
CA ASP A 408 -4.65 -3.21 22.55
C ASP A 408 -4.18 -4.59 23.03
N SER A 409 -5.05 -5.61 22.98
CA SER A 409 -4.71 -6.98 23.39
C SER A 409 -3.62 -7.59 22.50
N SER A 410 -3.64 -7.28 21.21
CA SER A 410 -2.57 -7.67 20.28
C SER A 410 -1.24 -7.02 20.67
N ILE A 411 -1.24 -5.72 21.01
CA ILE A 411 -0.03 -4.99 21.41
C ILE A 411 0.52 -5.48 22.75
N GLU A 412 -0.35 -5.75 23.73
CA GLU A 412 0.04 -6.36 25.01
C GLU A 412 0.77 -7.69 24.79
N LYS A 413 0.21 -8.53 23.92
CA LYS A 413 0.83 -9.81 23.57
C LYS A 413 2.14 -9.65 22.81
N ILE A 414 2.22 -8.71 21.84
CA ILE A 414 3.49 -8.37 21.18
C ILE A 414 4.55 -7.98 22.21
N ALA A 415 4.21 -7.10 23.15
CA ALA A 415 5.15 -6.64 24.19
C ALA A 415 5.64 -7.78 25.10
N SER A 416 4.79 -8.77 25.40
CA SER A 416 5.16 -9.92 26.24
C SER A 416 5.89 -11.04 25.49
N LEU A 417 5.52 -11.31 24.23
CA LEU A 417 5.98 -12.46 23.46
C LEU A 417 7.18 -12.15 22.56
N CYS A 418 7.40 -10.87 22.24
CA CYS A 418 8.46 -10.41 21.34
C CYS A 418 9.47 -9.51 22.08
N PRO A 419 10.18 -9.99 23.13
CA PRO A 419 11.05 -9.14 23.96
C PRO A 419 12.29 -8.61 23.21
N LYS A 420 12.62 -9.15 22.03
CA LYS A 420 13.75 -8.76 21.20
C LYS A 420 13.37 -7.73 20.12
N LEU A 421 12.16 -7.19 20.16
CA LEU A 421 11.66 -6.32 19.11
C LEU A 421 12.46 -5.01 19.03
N GLN A 422 12.86 -4.68 17.80
CA GLN A 422 13.63 -3.50 17.40
C GLN A 422 12.83 -2.61 16.44
N GLU A 423 12.04 -3.21 15.54
CA GLU A 423 11.17 -2.49 14.61
C GLU A 423 9.71 -2.88 14.81
N LEU A 424 8.84 -1.87 14.97
CA LEU A 424 7.39 -2.05 14.97
C LEU A 424 6.73 -1.00 14.06
N ALA A 425 6.03 -1.47 13.03
CA ALA A 425 5.26 -0.63 12.12
C ALA A 425 3.76 -0.90 12.27
N LEU A 426 3.00 0.15 12.59
CA LEU A 426 1.56 0.11 12.87
C LEU A 426 0.79 1.14 12.03
N GLN A 427 1.27 1.50 10.85
CA GLN A 427 0.65 2.54 10.02
C GLN A 427 -0.85 2.29 9.86
N ASN A 428 -1.66 3.33 10.04
CA ASN A 428 -3.11 3.31 9.85
C ASN A 428 -3.88 2.24 10.68
N ASN A 429 -3.34 1.86 11.85
CA ASN A 429 -4.02 1.03 12.86
C ASN A 429 -4.71 1.89 13.93
N THR A 430 -5.92 2.36 13.63
CA THR A 430 -6.66 3.31 14.46
C THR A 430 -7.36 2.69 15.68
N LYS A 431 -7.41 1.36 15.78
CA LYS A 431 -8.05 0.62 16.89
C LYS A 431 -7.17 0.44 18.13
N VAL A 432 -5.87 0.72 18.03
CA VAL A 432 -4.96 0.70 19.18
C VAL A 432 -5.12 2.01 19.95
N THR A 433 -5.40 1.91 21.24
CA THR A 433 -5.58 3.06 22.14
C THR A 433 -4.30 3.33 22.93
N SER A 434 -4.31 4.39 23.75
CA SER A 434 -3.21 4.70 24.66
C SER A 434 -2.81 3.52 25.55
N ARG A 435 -3.78 2.70 25.97
CA ARG A 435 -3.52 1.50 26.79
C ARG A 435 -2.58 0.52 26.08
N GLY A 436 -2.87 0.19 24.82
CA GLY A 436 -2.01 -0.68 24.02
C GLY A 436 -0.61 -0.09 23.85
N PHE A 437 -0.50 1.20 23.53
CA PHE A 437 0.81 1.85 23.38
C PHE A 437 1.63 1.86 24.67
N PHE A 438 1.02 2.01 25.85
CA PHE A 438 1.74 1.90 27.12
C PHE A 438 2.39 0.53 27.33
N CYS A 439 1.83 -0.55 26.79
CA CYS A 439 2.45 -1.88 26.86
C CYS A 439 3.83 -1.92 26.17
N LEU A 440 4.08 -1.08 25.16
CA LEU A 440 5.36 -1.02 24.46
C LEU A 440 6.51 -0.50 25.34
N THR A 441 6.22 0.08 26.50
CA THR A 441 7.24 0.59 27.44
C THR A 441 8.11 -0.50 28.05
N SER A 442 7.69 -1.77 27.98
CA SER A 442 8.49 -2.94 28.38
C SER A 442 9.52 -3.35 27.33
N LEU A 443 9.38 -2.87 26.10
CA LEU A 443 10.33 -3.12 25.02
C LEU A 443 11.42 -2.04 25.07
N HIS A 444 12.59 -2.42 25.57
CA HIS A 444 13.75 -1.53 25.68
C HIS A 444 14.63 -1.53 24.43
N GLY A 445 14.34 -2.44 23.49
CA GLY A 445 15.12 -2.73 22.30
C GLY A 445 14.83 -1.85 21.08
N LEU A 446 13.82 -0.97 21.14
CA LEU A 446 13.23 -0.37 19.95
C LEU A 446 14.17 0.63 19.27
N GLU A 447 14.38 0.43 17.97
CA GLU A 447 15.19 1.27 17.07
C GLU A 447 14.34 1.97 16.01
N ARG A 448 13.22 1.38 15.59
CA ARG A 448 12.31 1.96 14.59
C ARG A 448 10.86 1.81 15.01
N LEU A 449 10.14 2.93 15.01
CA LEU A 449 8.71 2.97 15.24
C LEU A 449 8.02 3.73 14.11
N ASP A 450 7.04 3.09 13.48
CA ASP A 450 6.18 3.74 12.51
C ASP A 450 4.73 3.74 12.98
N PHE A 451 4.26 4.92 13.39
CA PHE A 451 2.94 5.16 13.95
C PHE A 451 2.11 6.10 13.08
N TYR A 452 2.45 6.26 11.80
CA TYR A 452 1.70 7.09 10.86
C TYR A 452 0.19 6.82 10.95
N ARG A 453 -0.61 7.87 11.14
CA ARG A 453 -2.08 7.80 11.28
C ARG A 453 -2.57 6.79 12.33
N THR A 454 -1.95 6.79 13.52
CA THR A 454 -2.44 6.02 14.68
C THR A 454 -3.04 6.93 15.76
N SER A 455 -3.66 6.32 16.77
CA SER A 455 -4.27 7.01 17.91
C SER A 455 -3.33 7.15 19.12
N ILE A 456 -2.00 7.14 18.89
CA ILE A 456 -1.02 7.29 19.97
C ILE A 456 -1.16 8.66 20.65
N THR A 457 -1.09 8.67 21.98
CA THR A 457 -1.16 9.90 22.79
C THR A 457 0.23 10.37 23.21
N LYS A 458 0.31 11.64 23.61
CA LYS A 458 1.53 12.27 24.13
C LYS A 458 2.15 11.45 25.26
N GLU A 459 1.35 11.05 26.25
CA GLU A 459 1.81 10.40 27.48
C GLU A 459 2.42 9.02 27.20
N ALA A 460 1.76 8.22 26.36
CA ALA A 460 2.25 6.90 25.98
C ALA A 460 3.55 7.02 25.17
N LEU A 461 3.61 7.94 24.20
CA LEU A 461 4.80 8.16 23.39
C LEU A 461 6.00 8.62 24.25
N ILE A 462 5.80 9.58 25.17
CA ILE A 462 6.85 10.02 26.09
C ILE A 462 7.40 8.86 26.93
N ALA A 463 6.53 7.95 27.38
CA ALA A 463 6.96 6.77 28.12
C ALA A 463 7.81 5.82 27.25
N ILE A 464 7.39 5.55 26.01
CA ILE A 464 8.13 4.71 25.06
C ILE A 464 9.51 5.32 24.77
N LEU A 465 9.58 6.62 24.48
CA LEU A 465 10.82 7.33 24.18
C LEU A 465 11.86 7.21 25.31
N LYS A 466 11.41 7.30 26.57
CA LYS A 466 12.25 7.13 27.76
C LYS A 466 12.73 5.68 27.94
N SER A 467 11.90 4.70 27.60
CA SER A 467 12.23 3.27 27.73
C SER A 467 13.17 2.73 26.65
N SER A 468 13.26 3.38 25.48
CA SER A 468 14.04 2.92 24.32
C SER A 468 15.03 3.98 23.83
N PRO A 469 16.14 4.23 24.54
CA PRO A 469 17.09 5.31 24.22
C PRO A 469 17.82 5.14 22.87
N GLN A 470 17.87 3.92 22.34
CA GLN A 470 18.47 3.58 21.05
C GLN A 470 17.58 3.87 19.83
N LEU A 471 16.43 4.53 20.00
CA LEU A 471 15.54 4.83 18.88
C LEU A 471 16.23 5.68 17.81
N ARG A 472 16.17 5.21 16.56
CA ARG A 472 16.81 5.82 15.38
C ARG A 472 15.80 6.38 14.38
N HIS A 473 14.64 5.75 14.26
CA HIS A 473 13.64 6.13 13.27
C HIS A 473 12.27 6.23 13.92
N LEU A 474 11.63 7.39 13.78
CA LEU A 474 10.31 7.64 14.33
C LEU A 474 9.42 8.35 13.31
N ASN A 475 8.29 7.71 12.97
CA ASN A 475 7.27 8.30 12.12
C ASN A 475 5.98 8.54 12.92
N LEU A 476 5.61 9.81 13.05
CA LEU A 476 4.42 10.31 13.74
C LEU A 476 3.51 11.10 12.79
N GLY A 477 3.70 10.94 11.48
CA GLY A 477 2.95 11.66 10.48
C GLY A 477 1.45 11.47 10.67
N SER A 478 0.70 12.58 10.71
CA SER A 478 -0.74 12.59 10.93
C SER A 478 -1.23 11.91 12.23
N CYS A 479 -0.43 11.90 13.31
CA CYS A 479 -0.88 11.48 14.64
C CYS A 479 -1.65 12.59 15.37
N MET A 480 -2.96 12.65 15.16
CA MET A 480 -3.82 13.76 15.63
C MET A 480 -4.07 13.82 17.15
N HIS A 481 -3.79 12.73 17.87
CA HIS A 481 -4.08 12.63 19.32
C HIS A 481 -2.92 13.08 20.23
N ILE A 482 -1.83 13.60 19.66
CA ILE A 482 -0.70 14.14 20.43
C ILE A 482 -1.00 15.60 20.80
N SER A 483 -1.38 15.80 22.05
CA SER A 483 -1.83 17.10 22.58
C SER A 483 -0.74 18.18 22.63
N SER A 484 0.54 17.79 22.75
CA SER A 484 1.69 18.71 22.73
C SER A 484 2.89 18.01 22.10
N MET A 485 3.19 18.32 20.84
CA MET A 485 4.33 17.75 20.15
C MET A 485 5.67 18.32 20.68
N ASP A 486 5.67 19.55 21.21
CA ASP A 486 6.87 20.14 21.80
C ASP A 486 7.41 19.32 22.99
N GLU A 487 6.53 18.86 23.88
CA GLU A 487 6.93 18.01 25.02
C GLU A 487 7.50 16.65 24.56
N VAL A 488 6.92 16.08 23.50
CA VAL A 488 7.40 14.86 22.86
C VAL A 488 8.81 15.08 22.33
N VAL A 489 9.02 16.14 21.55
CA VAL A 489 10.32 16.45 20.92
C VAL A 489 11.37 16.84 21.96
N LEU A 490 11.00 17.57 23.01
CA LEU A 490 11.88 17.85 24.15
C LEU A 490 12.32 16.55 24.84
N THR A 491 11.40 15.63 25.06
CA THR A 491 11.72 14.30 25.64
C THR A 491 12.63 13.51 24.70
N LEU A 492 12.29 13.47 23.41
CA LEU A 492 13.04 12.78 22.37
C LEU A 492 14.49 13.28 22.32
N SER A 493 14.68 14.60 22.26
CA SER A 493 16.01 15.23 22.18
C SER A 493 16.90 14.93 23.38
N LYS A 494 16.31 14.55 24.52
CA LYS A 494 17.01 14.21 25.75
C LYS A 494 17.38 12.74 25.85
N HIS A 495 16.51 11.83 25.36
CA HIS A 495 16.66 10.39 25.60
C HIS A 495 17.09 9.60 24.36
N ASN A 496 16.82 10.11 23.15
CA ASN A 496 17.01 9.39 21.88
C ASN A 496 18.04 10.12 21.00
N THR A 497 19.27 10.26 21.50
CA THR A 497 20.34 10.98 20.78
C THR A 497 20.87 10.23 19.56
N GLU A 498 20.45 8.98 19.38
CA GLU A 498 20.75 8.13 18.22
C GLU A 498 19.79 8.36 17.04
N LEU A 499 18.85 9.30 17.15
CA LEU A 499 17.85 9.58 16.14
C LEU A 499 18.48 9.96 14.78
N VAL A 500 18.07 9.25 13.74
CA VAL A 500 18.50 9.40 12.33
C VAL A 500 17.38 9.98 11.49
N SER A 501 16.12 9.59 11.70
CA SER A 501 14.98 10.13 10.95
C SER A 501 13.77 10.43 11.84
N LEU A 502 13.14 11.57 11.62
CA LEU A 502 11.93 11.99 12.32
C LEU A 502 10.90 12.57 11.35
N ASP A 503 9.74 11.94 11.29
CA ASP A 503 8.61 12.41 10.50
C ASP A 503 7.52 12.95 11.43
N LEU A 504 7.33 14.28 11.38
CA LEU A 504 6.31 15.01 12.13
C LEU A 504 5.25 15.60 11.19
N TRP A 505 5.12 15.10 9.97
CA TRP A 505 4.18 15.64 8.97
C TRP A 505 2.77 15.82 9.57
N LYS A 506 2.21 17.04 9.45
CA LYS A 506 0.92 17.45 10.04
C LYS A 506 0.84 17.37 11.58
N SER A 507 1.95 17.60 12.26
CA SER A 507 1.94 17.79 13.72
C SER A 507 1.48 19.20 14.06
N TYR A 508 0.16 19.40 14.15
CA TYR A 508 -0.44 20.73 14.34
C TYR A 508 -0.09 21.40 15.68
N THR A 509 0.35 20.63 16.68
CA THR A 509 0.74 21.13 18.02
C THR A 509 2.24 21.38 18.16
N LEU A 510 3.03 21.24 17.09
CA LEU A 510 4.48 21.52 17.08
C LEU A 510 4.74 23.02 16.93
N THR A 511 5.59 23.58 17.79
CA THR A 511 6.01 24.99 17.72
C THR A 511 7.53 25.13 17.62
N SER A 512 8.01 26.37 17.56
CA SER A 512 9.43 26.70 17.53
C SER A 512 10.19 26.15 18.75
N VAL A 513 9.52 25.90 19.88
CA VAL A 513 10.11 25.30 21.08
C VAL A 513 10.55 23.87 20.81
N GLY A 514 9.69 23.02 20.24
CA GLY A 514 10.03 21.66 19.86
C GLY A 514 11.11 21.63 18.78
N VAL A 515 10.98 22.46 17.73
CA VAL A 515 11.97 22.55 16.66
C VAL A 515 13.36 22.90 17.20
N ASN A 516 13.45 23.86 18.13
CA ASN A 516 14.73 24.22 18.78
C ASN A 516 15.40 23.04 19.49
N ALA A 517 14.61 22.13 20.07
CA ALA A 517 15.14 20.97 20.77
C ALA A 517 15.77 19.95 19.82
N LEU A 518 15.33 19.87 18.56
CA LEU A 518 15.89 18.96 17.55
C LEU A 518 17.35 19.23 17.24
N GLY A 519 17.85 20.45 17.45
CA GLY A 519 19.27 20.77 17.31
C GLY A 519 20.21 19.95 18.22
N LYS A 520 19.68 19.21 19.21
CA LYS A 520 20.47 18.29 20.05
C LYS A 520 20.62 16.89 19.43
N CYS A 521 19.85 16.56 18.41
CA CYS A 521 19.89 15.27 17.73
C CYS A 521 20.96 15.28 16.62
N SER A 522 22.24 15.25 17.00
CA SER A 522 23.36 15.46 16.04
C SER A 522 23.54 14.37 14.99
N LYS A 523 22.87 13.22 15.14
CA LYS A 523 22.84 12.12 14.16
C LYS A 523 21.70 12.21 13.16
N LEU A 524 20.84 13.23 13.26
CA LEU A 524 19.66 13.39 12.43
C LEU A 524 20.06 13.65 10.97
N GLU A 525 19.54 12.81 10.09
CA GLU A 525 19.76 12.86 8.63
C GLU A 525 18.47 13.22 7.88
N GLU A 526 17.30 13.01 8.49
CA GLU A 526 15.99 13.23 7.86
C GLU A 526 14.99 13.85 8.83
N VAL A 527 14.36 14.94 8.40
CA VAL A 527 13.23 15.55 9.11
C VAL A 527 12.12 15.97 8.14
N ASP A 528 10.88 15.58 8.46
CA ASP A 528 9.67 16.10 7.81
C ASP A 528 8.86 16.94 8.81
N LEU A 529 8.80 18.25 8.57
CA LEU A 529 8.00 19.24 9.31
C LEU A 529 6.85 19.80 8.45
N GLY A 530 6.53 19.15 7.33
CA GLY A 530 5.51 19.61 6.41
C GLY A 530 4.14 19.70 7.07
N TRP A 531 3.38 20.75 6.74
CA TRP A 531 2.03 21.00 7.23
C TRP A 531 1.90 21.12 8.77
N CYS A 532 2.99 21.39 9.47
CA CYS A 532 2.99 21.79 10.88
C CYS A 532 2.52 23.25 11.01
N LEU A 533 1.20 23.48 10.94
CA LEU A 533 0.60 24.81 10.78
C LEU A 533 1.00 25.83 11.87
N SER A 534 1.26 25.38 13.10
CA SER A 534 1.75 26.23 14.20
C SER A 534 3.18 26.76 14.00
N LEU A 535 3.91 26.23 13.02
CA LEU A 535 5.23 26.72 12.59
C LEU A 535 5.17 27.69 11.41
N SER A 536 4.00 28.21 11.04
CA SER A 536 3.86 29.12 9.88
C SER A 536 4.84 30.30 9.93
N THR A 537 5.20 30.78 11.13
CA THR A 537 6.28 31.73 11.40
C THR A 537 7.36 31.06 12.25
N PRO A 538 8.33 30.34 11.67
CA PRO A 538 9.26 29.51 12.44
C PRO A 538 10.29 30.33 13.24
N GLY A 539 10.42 31.63 12.96
CA GLY A 539 11.46 32.47 13.54
C GLY A 539 12.85 31.89 13.28
N LEU A 540 13.73 31.92 14.29
CA LEU A 540 15.08 31.34 14.17
C LEU A 540 15.15 29.84 14.48
N SER A 541 14.01 29.17 14.70
CA SER A 541 14.04 27.80 15.24
C SER A 541 14.69 26.79 14.30
N LEU A 542 14.52 26.94 12.99
CA LEU A 542 15.16 26.06 11.99
C LEU A 542 16.69 26.15 12.00
N ASN A 543 17.26 27.26 12.49
CA ASN A 543 18.71 27.40 12.64
C ASN A 543 19.27 26.35 13.61
N SER A 544 18.50 25.95 14.63
CA SER A 544 18.93 24.91 15.57
C SER A 544 19.18 23.58 14.88
N ILE A 545 18.35 23.22 13.89
CA ILE A 545 18.53 22.01 13.08
C ILE A 545 19.75 22.18 12.19
N ALA A 546 19.86 23.29 11.46
CA ALA A 546 20.97 23.53 10.55
C ALA A 546 22.35 23.49 11.25
N TYR A 547 22.47 24.08 12.43
CA TYR A 547 23.73 24.08 13.20
C TYR A 547 23.96 22.79 13.99
N GLY A 548 22.89 22.17 14.47
CA GLY A 548 22.97 20.99 15.34
C GLY A 548 23.05 19.65 14.61
N CYS A 549 22.57 19.59 13.37
CA CYS A 549 22.40 18.37 12.58
C CYS A 549 23.20 18.42 11.26
N PRO A 550 24.55 18.37 11.30
CA PRO A 550 25.38 18.52 10.10
C PRO A 550 25.26 17.36 9.10
N LYS A 551 24.64 16.24 9.51
CA LYS A 551 24.41 15.06 8.66
C LYS A 551 23.09 15.11 7.88
N MET A 552 22.38 16.23 7.92
CA MET A 552 21.09 16.38 7.26
C MET A 552 21.18 16.07 5.76
N LYS A 553 20.36 15.12 5.32
CA LYS A 553 20.17 14.71 3.93
C LYS A 553 18.79 15.06 3.41
N LYS A 554 17.76 15.03 4.25
CA LYS A 554 16.37 15.32 3.86
C LYS A 554 15.74 16.31 4.82
N ILE A 555 15.24 17.43 4.29
CA ILE A 555 14.49 18.43 5.05
C ILE A 555 13.23 18.82 4.28
N PHE A 556 12.07 18.44 4.83
CA PHE A 556 10.76 18.73 4.23
C PHE A 556 10.03 19.77 5.10
N LEU A 557 9.67 20.89 4.47
CA LEU A 557 9.14 22.10 5.10
C LEU A 557 7.85 22.57 4.40
N ALA A 558 7.13 21.65 3.78
CA ALA A 558 5.93 21.92 3.01
C ALA A 558 4.90 22.75 3.80
N SER A 559 4.28 23.72 3.12
CA SER A 559 3.25 24.62 3.63
C SER A 559 3.64 25.48 4.84
N MET A 560 4.93 25.75 5.06
CA MET A 560 5.40 26.77 6.02
C MET A 560 5.39 28.17 5.36
N ARG A 561 4.20 28.76 5.21
CA ARG A 561 3.98 29.93 4.31
C ARG A 561 4.90 31.14 4.51
N CYS A 562 5.31 31.47 5.75
CA CYS A 562 6.22 32.59 6.00
C CYS A 562 7.71 32.20 5.95
N LEU A 563 8.03 30.97 5.57
CA LEU A 563 9.40 30.54 5.30
C LEU A 563 9.90 31.23 4.03
N SER A 564 10.99 31.98 4.17
CA SER A 564 11.74 32.65 3.13
C SER A 564 13.20 32.17 3.09
N ASP A 565 13.96 32.65 2.10
CA ASP A 565 15.39 32.37 1.87
C ASP A 565 16.24 32.47 3.14
N TYR A 566 15.94 33.43 4.01
CA TYR A 566 16.64 33.64 5.27
C TYR A 566 16.71 32.38 6.14
N HIS A 567 15.66 31.56 6.13
CA HIS A 567 15.57 30.35 6.95
C HIS A 567 16.34 29.16 6.36
N LEU A 568 16.60 29.18 5.05
CA LEU A 568 17.35 28.13 4.35
C LEU A 568 18.85 28.45 4.28
N GLU A 569 19.22 29.73 4.43
CA GLU A 569 20.62 30.19 4.43
C GLU A 569 21.54 29.41 5.39
N PRO A 570 21.13 29.05 6.62
CA PRO A 570 21.96 28.24 7.51
C PRO A 570 22.16 26.81 7.02
N PHE A 571 21.17 26.22 6.34
CA PHE A 571 21.28 24.86 5.81
C PHE A 571 22.29 24.78 4.67
N LEU A 572 22.32 25.77 3.77
CA LEU A 572 23.36 25.87 2.73
C LEU A 572 24.77 25.85 3.30
N LYS A 573 24.97 26.50 4.45
CA LYS A 573 26.30 26.66 5.07
C LYS A 573 26.75 25.45 5.88
N ASN A 574 25.81 24.71 6.49
CA ASN A 574 26.12 23.70 7.50
C ASN A 574 25.69 22.27 7.11
N CYS A 575 24.83 22.11 6.12
CA CYS A 575 24.27 20.82 5.69
C CYS A 575 24.67 20.51 4.24
N SER A 576 25.96 20.24 4.00
CA SER A 576 26.49 19.95 2.65
C SER A 576 26.04 18.60 2.07
N LEU A 577 25.48 17.72 2.91
CA LEU A 577 24.98 16.40 2.53
C LEU A 577 23.51 16.39 2.10
N LEU A 578 22.88 17.57 1.93
CA LEU A 578 21.49 17.64 1.50
C LEU A 578 21.26 16.95 0.15
N GLU A 579 20.33 16.00 0.16
CA GLU A 579 19.88 15.21 -0.99
C GLU A 579 18.44 15.56 -1.38
N GLN A 580 17.58 15.91 -0.42
CA GLN A 580 16.16 16.14 -0.67
C GLN A 580 15.66 17.36 0.11
N VAL A 581 15.10 18.33 -0.61
CA VAL A 581 14.54 19.56 -0.03
C VAL A 581 13.13 19.76 -0.55
N ASP A 582 12.15 19.81 0.35
CA ASP A 582 10.77 20.14 0.01
C ASP A 582 10.40 21.46 0.68
N VAL A 583 10.11 22.48 -0.14
CA VAL A 583 9.69 23.82 0.29
C VAL A 583 8.36 24.19 -0.37
N LEU A 584 7.55 23.18 -0.70
CA LEU A 584 6.22 23.33 -1.28
C LEU A 584 5.42 24.38 -0.52
N GLY A 585 4.81 25.35 -1.20
CA GLY A 585 3.95 26.36 -0.57
C GLY A 585 4.67 27.36 0.34
N CYS A 586 6.01 27.45 0.27
CA CYS A 586 6.80 28.46 0.98
C CYS A 586 7.03 29.71 0.12
N SER A 587 7.37 30.83 0.77
CA SER A 587 7.64 32.12 0.11
C SER A 587 9.12 32.31 -0.29
N VAL A 588 9.79 31.22 -0.69
CA VAL A 588 11.20 31.21 -1.11
C VAL A 588 11.37 31.80 -2.51
N THR A 589 12.54 32.36 -2.82
CA THR A 589 12.84 32.96 -4.12
C THR A 589 13.68 32.05 -5.01
N ALA A 590 13.78 32.40 -6.29
CA ALA A 590 14.66 31.71 -7.22
C ALA A 590 16.16 31.79 -6.83
N ASP A 591 16.58 32.80 -6.07
CA ASP A 591 17.98 32.95 -5.66
C ASP A 591 18.41 31.80 -4.75
N ILE A 592 17.70 31.58 -3.63
CA ILE A 592 18.06 30.52 -2.69
C ILE A 592 18.00 29.12 -3.33
N ILE A 593 17.02 28.88 -4.21
CA ILE A 593 16.92 27.59 -4.92
C ILE A 593 18.08 27.41 -5.90
N SER A 594 18.46 28.45 -6.63
CA SER A 594 19.64 28.41 -7.51
C SER A 594 20.92 28.14 -6.72
N ARG A 595 21.04 28.68 -5.50
CA ARG A 595 22.17 28.40 -4.60
C ARG A 595 22.14 26.99 -4.04
N LEU A 596 20.98 26.44 -3.67
CA LEU A 596 20.82 25.03 -3.30
C LEU A 596 21.29 24.12 -4.43
N LEU A 597 20.81 24.34 -5.65
CA LEU A 597 21.18 23.55 -6.82
C LEU A 597 22.68 23.63 -7.14
N ARG A 598 23.29 24.81 -6.94
CA ARG A 598 24.72 25.02 -7.22
C ARG A 598 25.64 24.50 -6.12
N ASP A 599 25.28 24.69 -4.86
CA ASP A 599 26.18 24.51 -3.72
C ASP A 599 26.00 23.12 -3.06
N CYS A 600 24.79 22.53 -3.08
CA CYS A 600 24.52 21.19 -2.56
C CYS A 600 24.75 20.12 -3.64
N GLN A 601 25.98 19.60 -3.74
CA GLN A 601 26.38 18.65 -4.80
C GLN A 601 25.69 17.28 -4.75
N HIS A 602 25.09 16.93 -3.60
CA HIS A 602 24.38 15.66 -3.40
C HIS A 602 22.87 15.78 -3.63
N LEU A 603 22.38 16.97 -4.02
CA LEU A 603 20.96 17.22 -4.18
C LEU A 603 20.40 16.34 -5.30
N LYS A 604 19.30 15.65 -5.00
CA LYS A 604 18.58 14.73 -5.89
C LYS A 604 17.14 15.18 -6.11
N LEU A 605 16.53 15.85 -5.15
CA LEU A 605 15.16 16.33 -5.23
C LEU A 605 15.01 17.72 -4.63
N VAL A 606 14.32 18.58 -5.36
CA VAL A 606 13.83 19.87 -4.86
C VAL A 606 12.37 20.02 -5.25
N ASP A 607 11.48 20.21 -4.26
CA ASP A 607 10.08 20.52 -4.52
C ASP A 607 9.79 22.00 -4.21
N VAL A 608 9.42 22.76 -5.25
CA VAL A 608 9.03 24.18 -5.21
C VAL A 608 7.58 24.38 -5.65
N SER A 609 6.76 23.33 -5.57
CA SER A 609 5.34 23.41 -5.90
C SER A 609 4.64 24.47 -5.07
N PHE A 610 3.74 25.23 -5.69
CA PHE A 610 2.99 26.32 -5.04
C PHE A 610 3.88 27.42 -4.40
N CYS A 611 5.12 27.59 -4.85
CA CYS A 611 5.94 28.76 -4.50
C CYS A 611 5.68 29.91 -5.47
N ASP A 612 4.86 30.89 -5.06
CA ASP A 612 4.40 32.00 -5.92
C ASP A 612 5.55 32.87 -6.51
N ASN A 613 6.71 32.88 -5.85
CA ASN A 613 7.89 33.64 -6.28
C ASN A 613 8.80 32.91 -7.28
N ILE A 614 8.40 31.71 -7.73
CA ILE A 614 9.19 30.87 -8.64
C ILE A 614 8.37 30.58 -9.90
N SER A 615 8.85 31.10 -11.04
CA SER A 615 8.20 30.89 -12.34
C SER A 615 8.52 29.53 -12.96
N GLU A 616 7.63 29.03 -13.81
CA GLU A 616 7.83 27.80 -14.59
C GLU A 616 9.06 27.88 -15.52
N VAL A 617 9.28 29.03 -16.15
CA VAL A 617 10.46 29.28 -17.01
C VAL A 617 11.76 29.08 -16.23
N GLN A 618 11.79 29.49 -14.96
CA GLN A 618 12.95 29.32 -14.10
C GLN A 618 13.18 27.84 -13.77
N CYS A 619 12.11 27.10 -13.42
CA CYS A 619 12.19 25.66 -13.17
C CYS A 619 12.68 24.90 -14.41
N ASP A 620 12.21 25.25 -15.60
CA ASP A 620 12.68 24.66 -16.86
C ASP A 620 14.16 24.95 -17.12
N SER A 621 14.62 26.16 -16.81
CA SER A 621 16.04 26.49 -16.88
C SER A 621 16.86 25.61 -15.94
N TRP A 622 16.41 25.44 -14.70
CA TRP A 622 17.10 24.59 -13.74
C TRP A 622 17.09 23.11 -14.14
N ARG A 623 15.99 22.57 -14.66
CA ARG A 623 15.93 21.17 -15.14
C ARG A 623 16.94 20.92 -16.27
N ARG A 624 17.16 21.89 -17.16
CA ARG A 624 18.19 21.81 -18.21
C ARG A 624 19.61 21.88 -17.64
N GLN A 625 19.83 22.72 -16.63
CA GLN A 625 21.15 22.94 -16.03
C GLN A 625 21.55 21.82 -15.05
N TYR A 626 20.58 21.22 -14.37
CA TYR A 626 20.77 20.23 -13.31
C TYR A 626 19.96 18.95 -13.61
N PRO A 627 20.28 18.21 -14.69
CA PRO A 627 19.46 17.08 -15.16
C PRO A 627 19.41 15.88 -14.20
N ASN A 628 20.32 15.82 -13.22
CA ASN A 628 20.35 14.78 -12.19
C ASN A 628 19.53 15.14 -10.95
N VAL A 629 18.99 16.37 -10.87
CA VAL A 629 18.14 16.83 -9.79
C VAL A 629 16.70 16.82 -10.26
N SER A 630 15.87 16.07 -9.56
CA SER A 630 14.43 16.03 -9.79
C SER A 630 13.77 17.28 -9.21
N ILE A 631 13.51 18.28 -10.06
CA ILE A 631 12.90 19.56 -9.69
C ILE A 631 11.40 19.53 -9.92
N LYS A 632 10.61 19.50 -8.83
CA LYS A 632 9.15 19.45 -8.84
C LYS A 632 8.54 20.84 -8.77
N GLN A 633 7.46 21.01 -9.52
CA GLN A 633 6.66 22.22 -9.52
C GLN A 633 5.22 21.87 -9.92
N SER A 634 4.30 22.14 -9.01
CA SER A 634 2.85 22.15 -9.21
C SER A 634 2.30 23.55 -8.94
N TYR A 635 1.12 23.86 -9.46
CA TYR A 635 0.41 25.12 -9.24
C TYR A 635 -1.11 24.87 -9.25
N GLN A 636 -1.86 25.65 -8.48
CA GLN A 636 -3.32 25.61 -8.60
C GLN A 636 -3.69 26.25 -9.94
N SER A 637 -4.26 25.47 -10.85
CA SER A 637 -4.67 26.02 -12.14
C SER A 637 -5.85 26.98 -11.94
N GLU A 638 -5.60 28.28 -11.87
CA GLU A 638 -6.60 29.24 -12.35
C GLU A 638 -6.51 29.26 -13.87
N ALA A 639 -7.41 28.53 -14.53
CA ALA A 639 -7.80 28.64 -15.95
C ALA A 639 -6.86 29.44 -16.88
N LYS A 640 -5.59 29.04 -17.03
CA LYS A 640 -4.65 29.69 -17.96
C LYS A 640 -4.66 29.10 -19.38
N TYR A 641 -5.45 28.05 -19.62
CA TYR A 641 -5.69 27.51 -20.97
C TYR A 641 -6.93 28.09 -21.66
N ARG A 642 -7.17 29.40 -21.50
CA ARG A 642 -7.97 30.19 -22.46
C ARG A 642 -7.06 31.20 -23.14
N GLY A 643 -6.41 30.78 -24.21
CA GLY A 643 -5.81 31.72 -25.16
C GLY A 643 -4.49 31.31 -25.76
N ILE A 644 -4.48 30.25 -26.57
CA ILE A 644 -3.68 30.23 -27.82
C ILE A 644 -4.52 29.49 -28.86
N ASN A 645 -5.46 30.20 -29.45
CA ASN A 645 -6.01 29.93 -30.78
C ASN A 645 -6.45 31.29 -31.33
N SER A 646 -5.50 31.98 -31.95
CA SER A 646 -5.72 33.08 -32.90
C SER A 646 -4.61 33.05 -33.92
#